data_AF-A0A940PY18-F1
#
_entry.id   AF-A0A940PY18-F1
#
_cell.length_a   1.000
_cell.length_b   1.000
_cell.length_c   1.000
_cell.angle_alpha   90.00
_cell.angle_beta   90.00
_cell.angle_gamma   90.00
#
_symmetry.space_group_name_H-M   'P 1'
#
loop_
_entity.id
_entity.type
_entity.pdbx_description
1 polymer ?
#
loop_
_entity_poly.entity_id
_entity_poly.type
_entity_poly.pdbx_seq_one_letter_code
_entity_poly.pdbx_strand_id
1 'polypeptide(L)'
;MKNILTSLLMLCCTGMVMAQSIDFNLPQPGQETLVEEPGYVSWNIPHAASDTKTLDNGLTITIAAAGNADILRSGWHKNTCTWGRSDNLTGNRFLGDGAIAYIADGGNTPQLTDTPTSIAVTIKGLPVGKHTVAAYHVWKDPKDGNMPTIKVDVVRTDYNETIEVVGDEEVTKKTEVKTTLPGQTGVTFVNVINTKGALKMADATFSYVELDIIQEGQPVTLTYTTEVAAGKTYQTTNVMLNGLLIDRSPLIAMDPTPSHQDFHVDADNGQTTLKWASAAVAVKHKLVWGTDPDEVASSTAYAYEGTATEYTLSGLSTSQTYYWRVDEEINNGTTQKGNVWSFRPRQLAFPEAEGYGRFAQGGRGGIVYHVTNLSGDKDTPGSLLYGLVNIDAPRYIVFDVSGIIELDFSSHFIKPYATIAGQTAPGKGICIKASNINVGSDVICRHIRFKRGLGVYGENTGNAMGMSGANHSIVDHCTAAWGTDETVSGRGAKNITFQYSGIFEALGITGHKNYSNGTNHGYAATIDGQIGSWHHNMLIHCTGRNWSMGGGMDAQNIPIGGLDLFNNVVYNWKSRTTDGNCHAVNFVNNYYKMGPDTSKKLLFTQQFEDAINPDGVDQAYINGNIRENKDHTQSTDKKGDTYNATGNIPTKYDYVVSSPLFPSYATIHSAKDALKIVTSYGGATMPMRDEHHQRVVRETLQGTYTYKGSKSGIKGEIDSEADIKEHTNGWEVYAEEKRAANWDTDQDGMPDWWEQTVGSNAATANQNDDPDGDGWTLLEDYLEFMAHPYIIVQPGQTATLDVKEHFAGFYGQNGTVVTPSYTVATASSLFTPSVSGSVVTVSAQGTQGIGYISVTVNDGQTQWSQRVYVAVSGQTDGIRSAQSEESADIVSREFFTLDGKQVSQLAAHEVYLMKTTDSQGNIRTVKILKD
;
A
#
# COMPACT_ATOMS: atom_id res chain seq x y z
N MET A 1 -2.48 -26.78 23.96
CA MET A 1 -1.65 -26.61 25.17
C MET A 1 -1.36 -25.13 25.29
N LYS A 2 -1.80 -24.50 26.38
CA LYS A 2 -1.56 -23.08 26.67
C LYS A 2 -0.09 -22.89 27.03
N ASN A 3 0.61 -22.03 26.30
CA ASN A 3 1.81 -21.24 26.66
C ASN A 3 2.62 -21.01 25.38
N ILE A 4 2.67 -19.78 24.88
CA ILE A 4 3.87 -19.11 24.34
C ILE A 4 3.54 -17.62 24.11
N LEU A 5 4.25 -16.80 24.90
CA LEU A 5 4.62 -15.40 24.82
C LEU A 5 3.65 -14.37 24.22
N THR A 6 2.87 -13.74 25.12
CA THR A 6 2.60 -12.31 25.07
C THR A 6 3.75 -11.62 25.82
N SER A 7 4.64 -10.94 25.09
CA SER A 7 5.71 -10.11 25.68
C SER A 7 5.10 -8.82 26.24
N LEU A 8 4.34 -8.94 27.33
CA LEU A 8 3.92 -7.79 28.12
C LEU A 8 5.12 -7.41 29.02
N LEU A 9 5.82 -6.35 28.62
CA LEU A 9 6.95 -5.78 29.35
C LEU A 9 6.47 -5.18 30.68
N MET A 10 6.27 -6.00 31.70
CA MET A 10 6.03 -5.53 33.07
C MET A 10 7.38 -5.45 33.79
N LEU A 11 8.11 -4.38 33.50
CA LEU A 11 9.34 -4.03 34.20
C LEU A 11 8.96 -3.51 35.60
N CYS A 12 9.07 -4.35 36.63
CA CYS A 12 9.14 -3.87 38.01
C CYS A 12 10.51 -3.20 38.23
N CYS A 13 10.66 -1.98 37.72
CA CYS A 13 11.69 -1.04 38.13
C CYS A 13 11.05 0.02 39.02
N THR A 14 11.65 0.24 40.18
CA THR A 14 11.33 1.34 41.09
C THR A 14 11.47 2.69 40.38
N GLY A 15 10.36 3.35 40.08
CA GLY A 15 10.20 4.81 40.04
C GLY A 15 11.16 5.66 39.21
N MET A 16 11.54 5.25 37.99
CA MET A 16 12.05 6.21 37.00
C MET A 16 10.87 6.76 36.19
N VAL A 17 10.65 8.08 36.24
CA VAL A 17 9.74 8.73 35.29
C VAL A 17 10.37 8.64 33.92
N MET A 18 9.71 7.93 33.01
CA MET A 18 10.14 7.87 31.60
C MET A 18 9.91 9.24 30.95
N ALA A 19 10.88 9.67 30.12
CA ALA A 19 10.77 10.88 29.32
C ALA A 19 9.44 10.92 28.53
N GLN A 20 8.86 12.11 28.38
CA GLN A 20 7.57 12.30 27.73
C GLN A 20 7.70 13.23 26.53
N SER A 21 6.89 12.97 25.51
CA SER A 21 6.80 13.78 24.29
C SER A 21 5.32 13.96 23.98
N ILE A 22 4.85 15.20 24.00
CA ILE A 22 3.44 15.57 23.92
C ILE A 22 3.23 16.42 22.68
N ASP A 23 2.33 15.98 21.82
CA ASP A 23 1.90 16.66 20.59
C ASP A 23 0.57 17.39 20.87
N PHE A 24 0.43 18.67 20.48
CA PHE A 24 -0.78 19.45 20.74
C PHE A 24 -1.65 19.57 19.49
N ASN A 25 -2.61 18.66 19.38
CA ASN A 25 -3.28 18.41 18.11
C ASN A 25 -4.55 19.24 17.90
N LEU A 26 -4.85 19.47 16.64
CA LEU A 26 -6.17 19.87 16.17
C LEU A 26 -7.16 18.69 16.29
N PRO A 27 -8.35 18.87 16.90
CA PRO A 27 -9.35 17.81 16.94
C PRO A 27 -9.86 17.42 15.53
N GLN A 28 -9.61 16.18 15.09
CA GLN A 28 -10.10 15.62 13.81
C GLN A 28 -10.70 14.21 13.96
N PRO A 29 -12.01 14.09 14.23
CA PRO A 29 -12.67 12.78 14.34
C PRO A 29 -12.62 11.99 13.04
N GLY A 30 -12.07 10.76 13.09
CA GLY A 30 -11.97 9.84 11.97
C GLY A 30 -10.84 10.11 10.97
N GLN A 31 -9.97 11.08 11.28
CA GLN A 31 -8.78 11.43 10.48
C GLN A 31 -7.57 11.78 11.38
N GLU A 32 -7.53 11.20 12.58
CA GLU A 32 -6.54 11.47 13.62
C GLU A 32 -5.10 11.27 13.10
N THR A 33 -4.89 10.25 12.24
CA THR A 33 -3.59 9.95 11.62
C THR A 33 -3.04 11.05 10.70
N LEU A 34 -3.83 12.07 10.34
CA LEU A 34 -3.36 13.20 9.53
C LEU A 34 -2.68 14.29 10.38
N VAL A 35 -2.90 14.28 11.69
CA VAL A 35 -2.42 15.29 12.63
C VAL A 35 -1.54 14.70 13.73
N GLU A 36 -1.65 13.40 14.03
CA GLU A 36 -0.82 12.75 15.05
C GLU A 36 0.61 12.47 14.58
N GLU A 37 1.59 12.95 15.36
CA GLU A 37 2.99 12.58 15.22
C GLU A 37 3.26 11.21 15.91
N PRO A 38 3.77 10.20 15.17
CA PRO A 38 4.09 8.90 15.74
C PRO A 38 5.09 8.98 16.90
N GLY A 39 4.82 8.25 17.99
CA GLY A 39 5.68 8.23 19.18
C GLY A 39 5.47 9.39 20.15
N TYR A 40 4.51 10.28 19.88
CA TYR A 40 4.09 11.35 20.79
C TYR A 40 2.72 11.05 21.40
N VAL A 41 2.50 11.53 22.62
CA VAL A 41 1.18 11.53 23.25
C VAL A 41 0.37 12.67 22.65
N SER A 42 -0.53 12.35 21.71
CA SER A 42 -1.45 13.32 21.09
C SER A 42 -2.38 13.95 22.12
N TRP A 43 -2.56 15.27 22.10
CA TRP A 43 -3.47 15.99 22.99
C TRP A 43 -4.28 17.03 22.22
N ASN A 44 -5.55 16.67 21.97
CA ASN A 44 -6.52 17.58 21.36
C ASN A 44 -6.80 18.80 22.21
N ILE A 45 -6.49 19.98 21.69
CA ILE A 45 -6.67 21.24 22.42
C ILE A 45 -8.12 21.73 22.31
N PRO A 46 -8.86 21.84 23.42
CA PRO A 46 -10.26 22.29 23.39
C PRO A 46 -10.36 23.81 23.22
N HIS A 47 -11.55 24.28 22.88
CA HIS A 47 -11.90 25.70 22.95
C HIS A 47 -12.36 26.03 24.38
N ALA A 48 -11.42 26.30 25.28
CA ALA A 48 -11.66 26.48 26.72
C ALA A 48 -10.59 27.33 27.39
N ALA A 49 -10.84 27.83 28.61
CA ALA A 49 -9.84 28.61 29.37
C ALA A 49 -8.61 27.78 29.78
N SER A 50 -8.79 26.48 30.01
CA SER A 50 -7.74 25.55 30.40
C SER A 50 -8.12 24.13 30.02
N ASP A 51 -7.13 23.25 29.94
CA ASP A 51 -7.32 21.81 29.82
C ASP A 51 -6.24 21.04 30.60
N THR A 52 -6.57 19.82 31.04
CA THR A 52 -5.68 19.00 31.86
C THR A 52 -5.61 17.58 31.32
N LYS A 53 -4.39 17.08 31.12
CA LYS A 53 -4.13 15.69 30.74
C LYS A 53 -3.28 14.99 31.78
N THR A 54 -3.67 13.77 32.13
CA THR A 54 -2.84 12.86 32.94
C THR A 54 -2.21 11.84 32.00
N LEU A 55 -0.90 11.71 32.04
CA LEU A 55 -0.11 10.78 31.25
C LEU A 55 -0.05 9.41 31.94
N ASP A 56 0.26 8.36 31.18
CA ASP A 56 0.31 6.98 31.70
C ASP A 56 1.35 6.79 32.81
N ASN A 57 2.38 7.63 32.84
CA ASN A 57 3.40 7.65 33.89
C ASN A 57 2.95 8.37 35.18
N GLY A 58 1.71 8.86 35.23
CA GLY A 58 1.13 9.55 36.39
C GLY A 58 1.38 11.06 36.45
N LEU A 59 2.14 11.64 35.50
CA LEU A 59 2.28 13.10 35.41
C LEU A 59 0.95 13.74 35.01
N THR A 60 0.57 14.81 35.69
CA THR A 60 -0.58 15.65 35.32
C THR A 60 -0.07 16.96 34.76
N ILE A 61 -0.42 17.26 33.52
CA ILE A 61 -0.09 18.52 32.84
C ILE A 61 -1.37 19.31 32.65
N THR A 62 -1.36 20.58 33.03
CA THR A 62 -2.46 21.52 32.80
C THR A 62 -1.95 22.65 31.94
N ILE A 63 -2.64 22.93 30.83
CA ILE A 63 -2.40 24.12 30.00
C ILE A 63 -3.54 25.12 30.26
N ALA A 64 -3.23 26.40 30.39
CA ALA A 64 -4.22 27.45 30.64
C ALA A 64 -3.88 28.72 29.87
N ALA A 65 -4.90 29.38 29.33
CA ALA A 65 -4.76 30.77 28.88
C ALA A 65 -4.43 31.65 30.09
N ALA A 66 -3.45 32.53 29.93
CA ALA A 66 -2.89 33.33 31.02
C ALA A 66 -2.58 34.77 30.56
N GLY A 67 -2.21 35.62 31.53
CA GLY A 67 -1.91 37.02 31.27
C GLY A 67 -3.16 37.76 30.78
N ASN A 68 -3.10 38.31 29.57
CA ASN A 68 -4.26 38.97 28.94
C ASN A 68 -5.20 37.98 28.23
N ALA A 69 -4.76 36.75 27.96
CA ALA A 69 -5.56 35.74 27.27
C ALA A 69 -6.55 35.06 28.23
N ASP A 70 -7.72 34.70 27.72
CA ASP A 70 -8.82 34.07 28.46
C ASP A 70 -9.30 32.75 27.83
N ILE A 71 -8.81 32.40 26.64
CA ILE A 71 -9.19 31.16 25.96
C ILE A 71 -8.02 30.50 25.21
N LEU A 72 -7.96 29.18 25.28
CA LEU A 72 -7.13 28.30 24.46
C LEU A 72 -7.95 27.76 23.28
N ARG A 73 -7.27 27.52 22.16
CA ARG A 73 -7.78 26.69 21.06
C ARG A 73 -6.63 26.12 20.25
N SER A 74 -6.91 25.07 19.48
CA SER A 74 -6.00 24.57 18.46
C SER A 74 -5.79 25.56 17.30
N GLY A 75 -4.55 25.71 16.85
CA GLY A 75 -4.20 26.27 15.54
C GLY A 75 -3.57 25.22 14.64
N TRP A 76 -3.49 25.48 13.34
CA TRP A 76 -2.87 24.57 12.37
C TRP A 76 -2.29 25.31 11.15
N HIS A 77 -1.40 24.63 10.42
CA HIS A 77 -0.77 25.05 9.16
C HIS A 77 -1.13 24.07 8.04
N LYS A 78 -1.56 24.62 6.90
CA LYS A 78 -2.13 23.84 5.79
C LYS A 78 -1.16 22.99 4.98
N ASN A 79 0.14 23.27 5.07
CA ASN A 79 1.17 22.54 4.33
C ASN A 79 1.70 21.33 5.12
N THR A 80 1.38 21.26 6.42
CA THR A 80 1.82 20.22 7.37
C THR A 80 0.66 19.48 8.03
N CYS A 81 -0.56 20.03 8.00
CA CYS A 81 -1.82 19.37 8.35
C CYS A 81 -2.90 19.73 7.32
N THR A 82 -3.78 18.81 6.92
CA THR A 82 -4.88 19.13 5.99
C THR A 82 -6.25 18.74 6.54
N TRP A 83 -7.28 19.48 6.14
CA TRP A 83 -8.69 19.11 6.34
C TRP A 83 -9.08 18.07 5.28
N GLY A 84 -8.71 16.81 5.50
CA GLY A 84 -9.13 15.69 4.67
C GLY A 84 -8.48 15.59 3.27
N ARG A 85 -7.27 16.12 3.07
CA ARG A 85 -6.48 15.92 1.83
C ARG A 85 -5.07 15.42 2.17
N SER A 86 -4.90 14.12 2.26
CA SER A 86 -3.63 13.46 2.67
C SER A 86 -2.50 13.55 1.63
N ASP A 87 -2.67 14.29 0.55
CA ASP A 87 -1.88 14.14 -0.67
C ASP A 87 -0.53 14.87 -0.63
N ASN A 88 -0.38 16.00 0.09
CA ASN A 88 0.84 16.83 0.05
C ASN A 88 1.33 17.35 1.42
N LEU A 89 1.35 16.53 2.47
CA LEU A 89 2.09 16.90 3.70
C LEU A 89 3.59 16.96 3.37
N THR A 90 4.18 18.16 3.41
CA THR A 90 5.60 18.40 3.07
C THR A 90 6.47 18.71 4.30
N GLY A 91 5.90 18.60 5.50
CA GLY A 91 6.62 18.85 6.75
C GLY A 91 6.12 17.99 7.91
N ASN A 92 6.81 18.14 9.04
CA ASN A 92 6.59 17.38 10.26
C ASN A 92 5.22 17.70 10.90
N ARG A 93 4.45 16.68 11.32
CA ARG A 93 3.08 16.86 11.83
C ARG A 93 3.07 17.55 13.18
N PHE A 94 4.03 17.24 14.04
CA PHE A 94 4.23 17.89 15.34
C PHE A 94 4.41 19.40 15.23
N LEU A 95 4.96 19.92 14.12
CA LEU A 95 5.09 21.37 13.89
C LEU A 95 3.86 22.00 13.22
N GLY A 96 2.92 21.17 12.79
CA GLY A 96 1.80 21.58 11.95
C GLY A 96 0.60 22.12 12.70
N ASP A 97 0.42 21.74 13.96
CA ASP A 97 -0.62 22.26 14.84
C ASP A 97 -0.07 22.60 16.23
N GLY A 98 -0.96 23.06 17.11
CA GLY A 98 -0.55 23.52 18.43
C GLY A 98 -1.63 24.23 19.24
N ALA A 99 -1.36 24.40 20.53
CA ALA A 99 -2.16 25.20 21.45
C ALA A 99 -1.88 26.70 21.27
N ILE A 100 -2.93 27.49 21.05
CA ILE A 100 -2.84 28.95 20.92
C ILE A 100 -3.70 29.63 21.99
N ALA A 101 -3.14 30.65 22.64
CA ALA A 101 -3.89 31.53 23.54
C ALA A 101 -4.46 32.75 22.79
N TYR A 102 -5.72 33.09 23.07
CA TYR A 102 -6.45 34.23 22.52
C TYR A 102 -7.10 35.06 23.63
N ILE A 103 -7.46 36.29 23.27
CA ILE A 103 -8.42 37.13 24.01
C ILE A 103 -9.78 36.99 23.32
N ALA A 104 -10.84 36.71 24.06
CA ALA A 104 -12.21 36.69 23.56
C ALA A 104 -12.86 38.08 23.73
N ASP A 105 -13.41 38.61 22.64
CA ASP A 105 -14.20 39.85 22.68
C ASP A 105 -15.55 39.64 21.99
N GLY A 106 -16.64 39.66 22.77
CA GLY A 106 -18.00 39.47 22.27
C GLY A 106 -18.25 38.12 21.56
N GLY A 107 -17.46 37.09 21.87
CA GLY A 107 -17.50 35.79 21.21
C GLY A 107 -16.61 35.68 19.95
N ASN A 108 -15.87 36.73 19.59
CA ASN A 108 -14.88 36.71 18.52
C ASN A 108 -13.46 36.58 19.09
N THR A 109 -12.53 36.04 18.28
CA THR A 109 -11.09 35.99 18.59
C THR A 109 -10.35 37.01 17.70
N PRO A 110 -10.21 38.29 18.12
CA PRO A 110 -9.47 39.29 17.36
C PRO A 110 -8.02 38.87 17.12
N GLN A 111 -7.48 39.29 15.98
CA GLN A 111 -6.05 39.14 15.67
C GLN A 111 -5.29 40.25 16.39
N LEU A 112 -4.53 39.90 17.43
CA LEU A 112 -3.79 40.86 18.25
C LEU A 112 -2.46 41.19 17.61
N THR A 113 -2.04 42.45 17.63
CA THR A 113 -0.81 42.90 16.94
C THR A 113 0.15 43.65 17.86
N ASP A 114 -0.30 44.03 19.05
CA ASP A 114 0.42 44.87 20.01
C ASP A 114 0.16 44.49 21.49
N THR A 115 -0.63 43.44 21.73
CA THR A 115 -1.06 43.06 23.08
C THR A 115 -0.51 41.68 23.43
N PRO A 116 0.34 41.55 24.46
CA PRO A 116 0.95 40.26 24.77
C PRO A 116 -0.09 39.25 25.26
N THR A 117 0.08 37.99 24.89
CA THR A 117 -0.72 36.86 25.40
C THR A 117 0.19 35.81 26.04
N SER A 118 -0.39 34.96 26.89
CA SER A 118 0.37 33.93 27.59
C SER A 118 -0.35 32.58 27.65
N ILE A 119 0.44 31.50 27.70
CA ILE A 119 0.01 30.15 28.07
C ILE A 119 0.78 29.75 29.32
N ALA A 120 0.06 29.33 30.37
CA ALA A 120 0.64 28.69 31.53
C ALA A 120 0.58 27.17 31.38
N VAL A 121 1.71 26.49 31.59
CA VAL A 121 1.86 25.04 31.60
C VAL A 121 2.24 24.62 33.01
N THR A 122 1.31 24.00 33.74
CA THR A 122 1.51 23.48 35.09
C THR A 122 1.73 21.97 35.05
N ILE A 123 2.89 21.51 35.50
CA ILE A 123 3.27 20.10 35.55
C ILE A 123 3.26 19.66 37.02
N LYS A 124 2.54 18.58 37.32
CA LYS A 124 2.46 17.98 38.66
C LYS A 124 2.86 16.51 38.60
N GLY A 125 3.56 16.06 39.64
CA GLY A 125 3.97 14.66 39.79
C GLY A 125 5.41 14.38 39.36
N LEU A 126 6.21 15.41 39.07
CA LEU A 126 7.65 15.22 38.87
C LEU A 126 8.28 14.69 40.18
N PRO A 127 9.09 13.61 40.11
CA PRO A 127 9.87 13.10 41.24
C PRO A 127 10.92 14.11 41.71
N VAL A 128 11.53 13.82 42.86
CA VAL A 128 12.73 14.54 43.29
C VAL A 128 13.89 14.22 42.33
N GLY A 129 14.56 15.25 41.82
CA GLY A 129 15.68 15.13 40.91
C GLY A 129 15.72 16.19 39.82
N LYS A 130 16.70 16.04 38.93
CA LYS A 130 16.85 16.91 37.76
C LYS A 130 15.89 16.49 36.66
N HIS A 131 15.20 17.48 36.11
CA HIS A 131 14.25 17.34 35.03
C HIS A 131 14.48 18.40 33.96
N THR A 132 14.00 18.15 32.75
CA THR A 132 14.09 19.12 31.65
C THR A 132 12.73 19.30 30.99
N VAL A 133 12.41 20.51 30.54
CA VAL A 133 11.16 20.82 29.85
C VAL A 133 11.49 21.66 28.62
N ALA A 134 11.19 21.13 27.43
CA ALA A 134 11.25 21.86 26.18
C ALA A 134 9.84 22.14 25.65
N ALA A 135 9.67 23.25 24.94
CA ALA A 135 8.45 23.57 24.19
C ALA A 135 8.82 24.17 22.84
N TYR A 136 8.15 23.70 21.78
CA TYR A 136 8.37 24.19 20.41
C TYR A 136 7.42 25.34 20.07
N HIS A 137 7.95 26.34 19.36
CA HIS A 137 7.29 27.62 19.08
C HIS A 137 7.32 27.96 17.59
N VAL A 138 6.46 27.32 16.81
CA VAL A 138 6.33 27.53 15.36
C VAL A 138 4.97 28.13 15.04
N TRP A 139 4.98 29.32 14.43
CA TRP A 139 3.75 30.02 14.05
C TRP A 139 3.38 29.85 12.57
N LYS A 140 2.06 29.84 12.31
CA LYS A 140 1.48 29.73 10.96
C LYS A 140 1.72 30.98 10.10
N ASP A 141 2.45 30.82 8.99
CA ASP A 141 2.67 31.77 7.89
C ASP A 141 2.58 33.28 8.21
N PRO A 142 3.60 33.88 8.84
CA PRO A 142 3.72 35.32 8.85
C PRO A 142 4.10 35.86 7.47
N LYS A 143 3.30 36.80 6.92
CA LYS A 143 3.50 37.40 5.59
C LYS A 143 4.84 38.17 5.51
N ASP A 144 5.24 38.81 6.62
CA ASP A 144 6.37 39.76 6.64
C ASP A 144 7.48 39.42 7.67
N GLY A 145 7.42 38.24 8.32
CA GLY A 145 8.47 37.73 9.22
C GLY A 145 8.64 38.43 10.59
N ASN A 146 7.82 39.43 10.90
CA ASN A 146 7.88 40.19 12.15
C ASN A 146 7.06 39.52 13.27
N MET A 147 7.69 38.62 14.03
CA MET A 147 7.10 37.91 15.18
C MET A 147 7.68 38.40 16.52
N PRO A 148 6.89 38.41 17.60
CA PRO A 148 7.39 38.73 18.94
C PRO A 148 8.30 37.61 19.47
N THR A 149 9.23 37.97 20.35
CA THR A 149 9.96 36.98 21.16
C THR A 149 9.02 36.37 22.18
N ILE A 150 9.30 35.15 22.63
CA ILE A 150 8.58 34.49 23.71
C ILE A 150 9.48 34.47 24.93
N LYS A 151 8.98 35.05 26.01
CA LYS A 151 9.54 35.00 27.36
C LYS A 151 8.94 33.81 28.12
N VAL A 152 9.78 33.05 28.82
CA VAL A 152 9.34 31.93 29.68
C VAL A 152 9.59 32.28 31.14
N ASP A 153 8.53 32.32 31.95
CA ASP A 153 8.60 32.51 33.41
C ASP A 153 8.37 31.17 34.13
N VAL A 154 9.22 30.81 35.09
CA VAL A 154 9.08 29.58 35.90
C VAL A 154 8.65 29.94 37.31
N VAL A 155 7.55 29.37 37.79
CA VAL A 155 7.01 29.58 39.14
C VAL A 155 6.91 28.24 39.87
N ARG A 156 7.56 28.15 41.04
CA ARG A 156 7.59 26.96 41.92
C ARG A 156 7.56 27.35 43.41
N THR A 157 7.23 26.40 44.28
CA THR A 157 7.01 26.61 45.72
C THR A 157 8.15 26.11 46.63
N ASP A 158 9.17 25.44 46.07
CA ASP A 158 10.32 24.84 46.76
C ASP A 158 11.66 25.47 46.28
N TYR A 159 12.60 25.80 47.19
CA TYR A 159 13.77 26.68 46.92
C TYR A 159 15.13 25.96 46.81
N ASN A 160 15.80 26.10 45.64
CA ASN A 160 17.22 26.51 45.37
C ASN A 160 17.57 26.12 43.90
N GLU A 161 18.04 27.07 43.08
CA GLU A 161 18.23 26.88 41.63
C GLU A 161 19.69 27.01 41.17
N THR A 162 20.07 26.23 40.16
CA THR A 162 21.10 26.56 39.17
C THR A 162 20.55 26.17 37.80
N ILE A 163 20.45 27.12 36.87
CA ILE A 163 19.92 26.92 35.51
C ILE A 163 21.07 27.17 34.52
N GLU A 164 21.41 26.19 33.69
CA GLU A 164 22.36 26.34 32.57
C GLU A 164 21.56 26.52 31.27
N VAL A 165 21.91 27.53 30.46
CA VAL A 165 21.21 27.86 29.20
C VAL A 165 22.19 27.69 28.05
N VAL A 166 21.83 26.88 27.05
CA VAL A 166 22.61 26.66 25.83
C VAL A 166 21.76 27.07 24.61
N GLY A 167 22.21 28.05 23.84
CA GLY A 167 21.58 28.53 22.61
C GLY A 167 22.57 29.34 21.78
N ASP A 168 22.53 29.18 20.46
CA ASP A 168 23.58 29.66 19.55
C ASP A 168 23.43 31.14 19.15
N GLU A 169 24.57 31.73 18.79
CA GLU A 169 24.78 33.14 18.49
C GLU A 169 24.12 33.59 17.17
N GLU A 170 22.83 33.95 17.18
CA GLU A 170 22.34 35.04 16.31
C GLU A 170 20.97 35.61 16.72
N VAL A 171 20.76 35.88 18.02
CA VAL A 171 19.79 36.90 18.43
C VAL A 171 20.45 37.84 19.44
N THR A 172 20.72 39.05 18.97
CA THR A 172 21.32 40.15 19.72
C THR A 172 20.51 40.49 20.98
N LYS A 173 20.86 39.89 22.14
CA LYS A 173 21.04 40.55 23.45
C LYS A 173 21.27 39.55 24.61
N LYS A 174 22.49 39.62 25.17
CA LYS A 174 22.92 39.33 26.54
C LYS A 174 22.40 38.04 27.21
N THR A 175 23.23 37.01 27.16
CA THR A 175 23.38 36.03 28.24
C THR A 175 23.87 36.76 29.50
N GLU A 176 22.99 36.96 30.48
CA GLU A 176 23.38 37.45 31.82
C GLU A 176 22.87 36.44 32.85
N VAL A 177 23.76 35.56 33.30
CA VAL A 177 23.52 34.70 34.48
C VAL A 177 23.51 35.63 35.70
N LYS A 178 22.34 35.84 36.31
CA LYS A 178 22.25 36.45 37.65
C LYS A 178 22.05 35.36 38.69
N THR A 179 23.09 35.12 39.47
CA THR A 179 22.95 34.55 40.81
C THR A 179 22.06 35.47 41.65
N THR A 180 21.00 34.93 42.26
CA THR A 180 20.09 35.73 43.08
C THR A 180 20.76 36.13 44.40
N LEU A 181 20.66 37.42 44.75
CA LEU A 181 20.83 37.89 46.13
C LEU A 181 19.64 37.42 46.99
N PRO A 182 19.81 37.24 48.32
CA PRO A 182 18.75 36.73 49.18
C PRO A 182 17.54 37.68 49.22
N GLY A 183 16.34 37.18 48.90
CA GLY A 183 15.07 37.86 49.24
C GLY A 183 14.26 38.48 48.09
N GLN A 184 14.49 38.15 46.82
CA GLN A 184 13.56 38.50 45.72
C GLN A 184 13.21 37.30 44.84
N THR A 185 11.92 37.17 44.51
CA THR A 185 11.30 36.12 43.69
C THR A 185 11.95 35.98 42.31
N GLY A 186 12.22 34.72 41.96
CA GLY A 186 12.97 34.26 40.79
C GLY A 186 12.24 34.43 39.46
N VAL A 187 12.93 35.05 38.51
CA VAL A 187 12.55 35.12 37.10
C VAL A 187 13.83 34.94 36.28
N THR A 188 13.87 33.91 35.46
CA THR A 188 14.91 33.70 34.43
C THR A 188 14.26 33.96 33.07
N PHE A 189 14.94 34.67 32.17
CA PHE A 189 14.42 35.05 30.85
C PHE A 189 15.06 34.15 29.77
N VAL A 190 14.24 33.55 28.91
CA VAL A 190 14.66 33.03 27.61
C VAL A 190 13.95 33.86 26.56
N ASN A 191 14.67 34.46 25.63
CA ASN A 191 14.07 35.10 24.46
C ASN A 191 14.17 34.14 23.28
N VAL A 192 13.07 33.50 22.94
CA VAL A 192 12.98 32.69 21.72
C VAL A 192 12.32 33.53 20.63
N ILE A 193 12.97 33.73 19.47
CA ILE A 193 12.28 34.25 18.29
C ILE A 193 11.47 33.10 17.68
N ASN A 194 10.21 33.34 17.40
CA ASN A 194 9.33 32.37 16.75
C ASN A 194 9.80 32.09 15.31
N THR A 195 10.06 30.83 14.93
CA THR A 195 10.45 30.52 13.54
C THR A 195 9.23 30.51 12.63
N LYS A 196 9.38 31.15 11.46
CA LYS A 196 8.38 31.16 10.40
C LYS A 196 8.26 29.76 9.77
N GLY A 197 7.11 29.11 9.94
CA GLY A 197 6.65 28.00 9.09
C GLY A 197 7.67 26.87 8.90
N ALA A 198 8.39 26.51 9.97
CA ALA A 198 9.35 25.42 9.94
C ALA A 198 8.64 24.12 9.53
N LEU A 199 9.14 23.48 8.46
CA LEU A 199 8.63 22.19 7.98
C LEU A 199 9.43 21.02 8.57
N LYS A 200 10.57 21.31 9.19
CA LYS A 200 11.51 20.35 9.78
C LYS A 200 11.80 20.71 11.22
N MET A 201 12.08 19.70 12.06
CA MET A 201 12.33 19.89 13.49
C MET A 201 13.59 20.72 13.74
N ALA A 202 14.63 20.56 12.92
CA ALA A 202 15.86 21.34 13.05
C ALA A 202 15.67 22.84 12.74
N ASP A 203 14.66 23.20 11.96
CA ASP A 203 14.35 24.60 11.65
C ASP A 203 13.46 25.24 12.73
N ALA A 204 12.86 24.43 13.62
CA ALA A 204 11.93 24.92 14.62
C ALA A 204 12.64 25.53 15.82
N THR A 205 12.15 26.68 16.29
CA THR A 205 12.63 27.23 17.56
C THR A 205 11.92 26.59 18.74
N PHE A 206 12.68 26.45 19.83
CA PHE A 206 12.20 25.88 21.08
C PHE A 206 12.72 26.68 22.27
N SER A 207 12.00 26.62 23.38
CA SER A 207 12.49 26.96 24.70
C SER A 207 12.94 25.69 25.41
N TYR A 208 13.98 25.77 26.23
CA TYR A 208 14.48 24.64 27.03
C TYR A 208 14.78 25.10 28.45
N VAL A 209 14.22 24.40 29.44
CA VAL A 209 14.31 24.73 30.86
C VAL A 209 14.78 23.49 31.63
N GLU A 210 15.84 23.65 32.42
CA GLU A 210 16.27 22.64 33.39
C GLU A 210 15.67 22.95 34.77
N LEU A 211 15.15 21.92 35.43
CA LEU A 211 14.47 21.98 36.72
C LEU A 211 15.17 21.04 37.69
N ASP A 212 15.31 21.42 38.95
CA ASP A 212 15.78 20.52 40.01
C ASP A 212 14.70 20.44 41.10
N ILE A 213 13.91 19.36 41.09
CA ILE A 213 12.77 19.16 41.98
C ILE A 213 13.30 18.60 43.30
N ILE A 214 13.02 19.30 44.40
CA ILE A 214 13.55 18.92 45.73
C ILE A 214 12.46 18.36 46.64
N GLN A 215 11.19 18.50 46.26
CA GLN A 215 10.05 17.92 46.94
C GLN A 215 9.04 17.32 45.96
N GLU A 216 8.71 16.04 46.16
CA GLU A 216 7.76 15.31 45.32
C GLU A 216 6.35 15.93 45.38
N GLY A 217 5.67 15.95 44.23
CA GLY A 217 4.26 16.33 44.12
C GLY A 217 3.97 17.84 44.10
N GLN A 218 4.99 18.69 44.20
CA GLN A 218 4.84 20.15 44.00
C GLN A 218 4.64 20.46 42.51
N PRO A 219 3.65 21.29 42.15
CA PRO A 219 3.46 21.71 40.77
C PRO A 219 4.52 22.74 40.36
N VAL A 220 5.08 22.58 39.16
CA VAL A 220 5.91 23.60 38.50
C VAL A 220 5.08 24.25 37.41
N THR A 221 5.04 25.58 37.35
CA THR A 221 4.33 26.30 36.28
C THR A 221 5.30 27.08 35.41
N LEU A 222 5.31 26.78 34.11
CA LEU A 222 6.03 27.53 33.07
C LEU A 222 5.03 28.42 32.34
N THR A 223 5.22 29.73 32.34
CA THR A 223 4.36 30.69 31.63
C THR A 223 5.09 31.25 30.43
N TYR A 224 4.59 30.93 29.24
CA TYR A 224 5.09 31.40 27.96
C TYR A 224 4.34 32.65 27.55
N THR A 225 5.04 33.79 27.42
CA THR A 225 4.45 35.10 27.15
C THR A 225 5.13 35.76 25.95
N THR A 226 4.36 36.20 24.96
CA THR A 226 4.92 37.02 23.87
C THR A 226 5.40 38.38 24.39
N GLU A 227 6.56 38.84 23.96
CA GLU A 227 7.06 40.19 24.25
C GLU A 227 6.75 41.15 23.10
N VAL A 228 6.03 42.22 23.43
CA VAL A 228 5.70 43.28 22.48
C VAL A 228 6.63 44.47 22.70
N ALA A 229 7.48 44.76 21.72
CA ALA A 229 8.35 45.94 21.76
C ALA A 229 7.54 47.23 21.55
N ALA A 230 7.83 48.26 22.36
CA ALA A 230 7.15 49.54 22.27
C ALA A 230 7.30 50.17 20.87
N GLY A 231 6.18 50.58 20.28
CA GLY A 231 6.14 51.19 18.94
C GLY A 231 6.30 50.21 17.78
N LYS A 232 6.36 48.90 18.03
CA LYS A 232 6.39 47.85 17.01
C LYS A 232 5.02 47.18 16.90
N THR A 233 4.54 47.01 15.66
CA THR A 233 3.33 46.23 15.36
C THR A 233 3.74 44.88 14.78
N TYR A 234 3.13 43.82 15.29
CA TYR A 234 3.35 42.45 14.86
C TYR A 234 2.17 41.97 14.03
N GLN A 235 2.34 40.91 13.25
CA GLN A 235 1.20 40.27 12.59
C GLN A 235 0.29 39.55 13.59
N THR A 236 0.89 39.04 14.66
CA THR A 236 0.22 38.35 15.74
C THR A 236 1.04 38.52 17.01
N THR A 237 0.38 38.69 18.15
CA THR A 237 1.00 38.61 19.49
C THR A 237 0.46 37.44 20.29
N ASN A 238 -0.19 36.51 19.60
CA ASN A 238 -0.64 35.26 20.19
C ASN A 238 0.56 34.31 20.38
N VAL A 239 0.66 33.68 21.56
CA VAL A 239 1.61 32.60 21.80
C VAL A 239 1.05 31.28 21.25
N MET A 240 1.90 30.46 20.61
CA MET A 240 1.59 29.11 20.16
C MET A 240 2.65 28.16 20.69
N LEU A 241 2.19 27.05 21.28
CA LEU A 241 3.01 25.90 21.64
C LEU A 241 2.59 24.75 20.73
N ASN A 242 3.53 24.16 20.00
CA ASN A 242 3.27 23.00 19.17
C ASN A 242 3.25 21.69 19.97
N GLY A 243 4.09 21.62 21.01
CA GLY A 243 4.17 20.46 21.89
C GLY A 243 5.21 20.63 22.98
N LEU A 244 5.32 19.62 23.84
CA LEU A 244 6.23 19.60 24.99
C LEU A 244 7.13 18.37 24.97
N LEU A 245 8.38 18.54 25.38
CA LEU A 245 9.30 17.46 25.71
C LEU A 245 9.63 17.55 27.20
N ILE A 246 9.43 16.47 27.96
CA ILE A 246 9.81 16.39 29.38
C ILE A 246 10.87 15.31 29.54
N ASP A 247 11.99 15.65 30.17
CA ASP A 247 13.19 14.81 30.34
C ASP A 247 13.77 14.31 29.00
N ARG A 248 13.58 15.10 27.94
CA ARG A 248 14.12 14.86 26.60
C ARG A 248 14.70 16.15 26.04
N SER A 249 15.96 16.07 25.60
CA SER A 249 16.68 17.22 25.07
C SER A 249 16.29 17.50 23.61
N PRO A 250 16.01 18.77 23.25
CA PRO A 250 15.89 19.19 21.86
C PRO A 250 17.26 19.42 21.21
N LEU A 251 18.37 19.31 21.96
CA LEU A 251 19.74 19.47 21.48
C LEU A 251 20.32 18.14 20.98
N ILE A 252 19.57 17.45 20.13
CA ILE A 252 19.92 16.15 19.57
C ILE A 252 19.91 16.22 18.04
N ALA A 253 20.51 15.22 17.39
CA ALA A 253 20.41 15.08 15.94
C ALA A 253 18.94 14.90 15.53
N MET A 254 18.55 15.52 14.41
CA MET A 254 17.17 15.54 13.91
C MET A 254 17.10 15.23 12.40
N ASP A 255 15.88 15.12 11.88
CA ASP A 255 15.59 15.00 10.45
C ASP A 255 16.44 13.94 9.72
N PRO A 256 16.38 12.68 10.17
CA PRO A 256 17.19 11.60 9.63
C PRO A 256 16.88 11.33 8.16
N THR A 257 17.91 10.98 7.40
CA THR A 257 17.82 10.37 6.08
C THR A 257 18.68 9.11 6.08
N PRO A 258 18.15 7.91 5.77
CA PRO A 258 16.74 7.62 5.54
C PRO A 258 15.85 8.04 6.70
N SER A 259 14.61 8.41 6.41
CA SER A 259 13.65 8.78 7.46
C SER A 259 13.40 7.59 8.39
N HIS A 260 13.08 7.86 9.65
CA HIS A 260 12.71 6.79 10.58
C HIS A 260 11.54 5.97 10.03
N GLN A 261 11.68 4.65 10.06
CA GLN A 261 10.73 3.67 9.50
C GLN A 261 10.58 3.73 7.97
N ASP A 262 11.56 4.28 7.26
CA ASP A 262 11.64 4.10 5.81
C ASP A 262 12.06 2.66 5.49
N PHE A 263 11.09 1.84 5.07
CA PHE A 263 11.33 0.46 4.67
C PHE A 263 11.50 0.26 3.15
N HIS A 264 11.78 1.35 2.44
CA HIS A 264 11.95 1.38 0.99
C HIS A 264 13.28 2.02 0.56
N VAL A 265 14.29 2.00 1.44
CA VAL A 265 15.57 2.66 1.18
C VAL A 265 16.22 2.06 -0.05
N ASP A 266 16.59 2.90 -1.00
CA ASP A 266 17.40 2.51 -2.14
C ASP A 266 18.81 2.18 -1.65
N ALA A 267 19.09 0.89 -1.55
CA ALA A 267 20.40 0.35 -1.23
C ALA A 267 20.69 -0.88 -2.10
N ASP A 268 20.25 -0.86 -3.36
CA ASP A 268 20.40 -1.98 -4.31
C ASP A 268 21.87 -2.35 -4.57
N ASN A 269 22.80 -1.43 -4.29
CA ASN A 269 24.25 -1.67 -4.34
C ASN A 269 24.84 -2.14 -3.00
N GLY A 270 24.00 -2.48 -2.02
CA GLY A 270 24.39 -2.88 -0.66
C GLY A 270 24.85 -1.72 0.24
N GLN A 271 24.57 -0.47 -0.15
CA GLN A 271 25.01 0.73 0.58
C GLN A 271 23.92 1.80 0.67
N THR A 272 23.94 2.58 1.75
CA THR A 272 23.13 3.81 1.86
C THR A 272 23.88 4.88 2.64
N THR A 273 23.52 6.14 2.44
CA THR A 273 24.10 7.26 3.20
C THR A 273 23.13 7.73 4.26
N LEU A 274 23.52 7.55 5.52
CA LEU A 274 22.88 8.18 6.65
C LEU A 274 23.20 9.68 6.65
N LYS A 275 22.21 10.53 6.87
CA LYS A 275 22.35 11.98 7.04
C LYS A 275 21.43 12.45 8.17
N TRP A 276 21.85 13.47 8.88
CA TRP A 276 21.06 14.09 9.94
C TRP A 276 21.27 15.59 9.93
N ALA A 277 20.30 16.32 10.48
CA ALA A 277 20.51 17.69 10.90
C ALA A 277 21.23 17.70 12.25
N SER A 278 22.35 18.43 12.31
CA SER A 278 23.10 18.68 13.54
C SER A 278 22.24 19.43 14.55
N ALA A 279 22.39 19.13 15.85
CA ALA A 279 21.92 20.05 16.88
C ALA A 279 22.64 21.41 16.75
N ALA A 280 21.96 22.51 17.07
CA ALA A 280 22.46 23.88 16.81
C ALA A 280 23.83 24.17 17.44
N VAL A 281 24.11 23.59 18.62
CA VAL A 281 25.34 23.84 19.40
C VAL A 281 26.29 22.64 19.44
N ALA A 282 26.08 21.67 18.54
CA ALA A 282 26.93 20.48 18.47
C ALA A 282 28.30 20.83 17.93
N VAL A 283 29.34 20.32 18.58
CA VAL A 283 30.74 20.39 18.14
C VAL A 283 31.20 19.07 17.52
N LYS A 284 30.48 17.97 17.77
CA LYS A 284 30.83 16.63 17.28
C LYS A 284 29.62 15.72 17.34
N HIS A 285 29.46 14.90 16.30
CA HIS A 285 28.46 13.85 16.16
C HIS A 285 29.07 12.49 16.45
N LYS A 286 28.34 11.64 17.18
CA LYS A 286 28.77 10.27 17.52
C LYS A 286 27.71 9.27 17.09
N LEU A 287 27.99 8.53 16.02
CA LEU A 287 27.05 7.61 15.40
C LEU A 287 27.16 6.21 16.02
N VAL A 288 26.01 5.61 16.32
CA VAL A 288 25.83 4.20 16.62
C VAL A 288 24.87 3.60 15.60
N TRP A 289 25.12 2.38 15.15
CA TRP A 289 24.16 1.62 14.34
C TRP A 289 24.30 0.12 14.57
N GLY A 290 23.26 -0.63 14.22
CA GLY A 290 23.17 -2.07 14.39
C GLY A 290 21.85 -2.63 13.87
N THR A 291 21.56 -3.88 14.18
CA THR A 291 20.34 -4.60 13.76
C THR A 291 19.38 -4.86 14.92
N ASP A 292 19.80 -4.55 16.15
CA ASP A 292 19.00 -4.63 17.36
C ASP A 292 18.77 -3.22 17.93
N PRO A 293 17.50 -2.79 18.12
CA PRO A 293 17.19 -1.45 18.59
C PRO A 293 17.66 -1.19 20.02
N ASP A 294 17.65 -2.20 20.89
CA ASP A 294 18.03 -2.08 22.31
C ASP A 294 19.56 -2.02 22.46
N GLU A 295 20.29 -2.78 21.65
CA GLU A 295 21.75 -2.68 21.57
C GLU A 295 22.16 -1.29 21.05
N VAL A 296 21.52 -0.81 19.98
CA VAL A 296 21.77 0.56 19.49
C VAL A 296 21.41 1.58 20.57
N ALA A 297 20.23 1.44 21.21
CA ALA A 297 19.77 2.33 22.27
C ALA A 297 20.70 2.33 23.49
N SER A 298 21.34 1.24 23.86
CA SER A 298 22.19 1.15 25.05
C SER A 298 23.68 1.34 24.77
N SER A 299 24.11 1.21 23.51
CA SER A 299 25.53 1.25 23.12
C SER A 299 26.21 2.56 23.51
N THR A 300 27.43 2.41 24.00
CA THR A 300 28.42 3.47 24.23
C THR A 300 29.60 3.39 23.26
N ALA A 301 29.55 2.46 22.30
CA ALA A 301 30.58 2.27 21.28
C ALA A 301 30.15 2.94 19.98
N TYR A 302 30.91 3.94 19.54
CA TYR A 302 30.59 4.74 18.36
C TYR A 302 31.27 4.18 17.12
N ALA A 303 30.50 3.99 16.05
CA ALA A 303 31.01 3.62 14.73
C ALA A 303 31.66 4.81 14.00
N TYR A 304 31.29 6.03 14.38
CA TYR A 304 31.86 7.28 13.87
C TYR A 304 31.83 8.37 14.94
N GLU A 305 32.89 9.16 15.02
CA GLU A 305 32.96 10.39 15.81
C GLU A 305 33.62 11.49 14.98
N GLY A 306 32.92 12.59 14.74
CA GLY A 306 33.45 13.71 13.94
C GLY A 306 32.45 14.81 13.68
N THR A 307 32.76 15.71 12.74
CA THR A 307 31.95 16.90 12.43
C THR A 307 31.12 16.78 11.16
N ALA A 308 31.20 15.64 10.45
CA ALA A 308 30.36 15.42 9.28
C ALA A 308 28.96 15.00 9.73
N THR A 309 27.94 15.49 9.04
CA THR A 309 26.53 15.16 9.27
C THR A 309 26.01 14.05 8.36
N GLU A 310 26.93 13.23 7.84
CA GLU A 310 26.62 12.09 7.00
C GLU A 310 27.61 10.93 7.21
N TYR A 311 27.12 9.71 6.98
CA TYR A 311 27.91 8.47 7.09
C TYR A 311 27.40 7.42 6.11
N THR A 312 28.29 6.81 5.32
CA THR A 312 27.91 5.74 4.38
C THR A 312 27.99 4.39 5.06
N LEU A 313 26.86 3.70 5.13
CA LEU A 313 26.74 2.30 5.54
C LEU A 313 26.92 1.38 4.34
N SER A 314 27.51 0.22 4.56
CA SER A 314 27.72 -0.81 3.55
C SER A 314 27.49 -2.20 4.13
N GLY A 315 27.31 -3.20 3.25
CA GLY A 315 26.98 -4.57 3.67
C GLY A 315 25.54 -4.69 4.15
N LEU A 316 24.64 -3.90 3.56
CA LEU A 316 23.22 -3.91 3.89
C LEU A 316 22.52 -5.09 3.21
N SER A 317 21.67 -5.78 3.96
CA SER A 317 20.76 -6.82 3.48
C SER A 317 19.33 -6.31 3.42
N THR A 318 18.57 -6.73 2.42
CA THR A 318 17.15 -6.41 2.28
C THR A 318 16.26 -7.22 3.23
N SER A 319 16.79 -8.27 3.86
CA SER A 319 16.08 -9.06 4.89
C SER A 319 16.10 -8.42 6.28
N GLN A 320 16.92 -7.37 6.50
CA GLN A 320 17.22 -6.84 7.82
C GLN A 320 16.74 -5.39 8.00
N THR A 321 16.11 -5.11 9.15
CA THR A 321 15.93 -3.73 9.62
C THR A 321 17.19 -3.26 10.36
N TYR A 322 17.65 -2.07 10.00
CA TYR A 322 18.80 -1.41 10.63
C TYR A 322 18.32 -0.29 11.53
N TYR A 323 18.97 -0.16 12.68
CA TYR A 323 18.73 0.87 13.68
C TYR A 323 19.98 1.73 13.82
N TRP A 324 19.79 3.03 14.02
CA TRP A 324 20.90 3.95 14.17
C TRP A 324 20.52 5.16 15.03
N ARG A 325 21.51 5.77 15.65
CA ARG A 325 21.36 6.93 16.52
C ARG A 325 22.59 7.81 16.38
N VAL A 326 22.39 9.12 16.44
CA VAL A 326 23.49 10.08 16.54
C VAL A 326 23.41 10.83 17.86
N ASP A 327 24.46 10.70 18.66
CA ASP A 327 24.63 11.45 19.90
C ASP A 327 25.43 12.73 19.62
N GLU A 328 24.99 13.84 20.21
CA GLU A 328 25.52 15.18 19.95
C GLU A 328 26.38 15.65 21.12
N GLU A 329 27.68 15.82 20.92
CA GLU A 329 28.54 16.51 21.87
C GLU A 329 28.40 18.01 21.67
N ILE A 330 27.96 18.74 22.69
CA ILE A 330 27.71 20.19 22.61
C ILE A 330 28.88 20.98 23.22
N ASN A 331 28.88 22.30 23.00
CA ASN A 331 29.96 23.23 23.38
C ASN A 331 30.48 23.14 24.84
N ASN A 332 29.68 22.65 25.80
CA ASN A 332 30.11 22.46 27.20
C ASN A 332 30.74 21.07 27.49
N GLY A 333 30.96 20.25 26.45
CA GLY A 333 31.52 18.91 26.55
C GLY A 333 30.53 17.82 26.96
N THR A 334 29.25 18.15 27.18
CA THR A 334 28.20 17.15 27.44
C THR A 334 27.76 16.47 26.15
N THR A 335 27.43 15.18 26.22
CA THR A 335 26.89 14.42 25.08
C THR A 335 25.40 14.19 25.30
N GLN A 336 24.59 14.67 24.36
CA GLN A 336 23.15 14.52 24.31
C GLN A 336 22.81 13.30 23.47
N LYS A 337 22.08 12.36 24.06
CA LYS A 337 21.75 11.10 23.40
C LYS A 337 20.63 11.29 22.39
N GLY A 338 20.83 10.85 21.15
CA GLY A 338 19.86 11.01 20.07
C GLY A 338 18.69 10.05 20.13
N ASN A 339 17.80 10.18 19.14
CA ASN A 339 16.73 9.22 18.92
C ASN A 339 17.25 8.00 18.16
N VAL A 340 16.70 6.81 18.47
CA VAL A 340 16.93 5.63 17.66
C VAL A 340 16.01 5.68 16.46
N TRP A 341 16.60 5.83 15.28
CA TRP A 341 15.94 5.75 14.00
C TRP A 341 16.11 4.35 13.40
N SER A 342 15.31 4.04 12.40
CA SER A 342 15.31 2.74 11.75
C SER A 342 15.02 2.89 10.27
N PHE A 343 15.54 1.96 9.47
CA PHE A 343 15.24 1.85 8.05
C PHE A 343 15.44 0.41 7.58
N ARG A 344 14.93 0.08 6.40
CA ARG A 344 15.17 -1.21 5.73
C ARG A 344 15.44 -0.97 4.24
N PRO A 345 16.48 -1.60 3.66
CA PRO A 345 16.66 -1.63 2.20
C PRO A 345 15.43 -2.22 1.49
N ARG A 346 15.03 -1.62 0.37
CA ARG A 346 13.91 -2.10 -0.44
C ARG A 346 14.16 -3.51 -0.98
N GLN A 347 13.12 -4.34 -1.02
CA GLN A 347 13.10 -5.67 -1.64
C GLN A 347 11.94 -5.73 -2.61
N LEU A 348 12.11 -6.38 -3.77
CA LEU A 348 10.97 -6.61 -4.66
C LEU A 348 9.89 -7.43 -3.94
N ALA A 349 8.63 -7.05 -4.14
CA ALA A 349 7.47 -7.71 -3.55
C ALA A 349 7.45 -9.22 -3.85
N PHE A 350 7.82 -9.58 -5.09
CA PHE A 350 8.07 -10.92 -5.60
C PHE A 350 8.96 -10.79 -6.85
N PRO A 351 9.60 -11.86 -7.35
CA PRO A 351 10.60 -11.77 -8.43
C PRO A 351 10.12 -11.07 -9.71
N GLU A 352 8.83 -11.19 -10.05
CA GLU A 352 8.22 -10.59 -11.24
C GLU A 352 7.53 -9.24 -10.98
N ALA A 353 7.67 -8.65 -9.79
CA ALA A 353 7.04 -7.38 -9.46
C ALA A 353 7.68 -6.23 -10.24
N GLU A 354 6.85 -5.51 -11.01
CA GLU A 354 7.29 -4.39 -11.87
C GLU A 354 6.57 -3.08 -11.53
N GLY A 355 7.03 -1.97 -12.09
CA GLY A 355 6.40 -0.66 -11.92
C GLY A 355 6.70 0.00 -10.56
N TYR A 356 5.92 1.02 -10.21
CA TYR A 356 6.19 1.85 -9.03
C TYR A 356 5.75 1.23 -7.70
N GLY A 357 4.84 0.25 -7.72
CA GLY A 357 4.45 -0.54 -6.55
C GLY A 357 5.33 -1.76 -6.26
N ARG A 358 6.37 -2.02 -7.07
CA ARG A 358 7.17 -3.27 -7.03
C ARG A 358 7.89 -3.55 -5.72
N PHE A 359 8.06 -2.55 -4.86
CA PHE A 359 8.75 -2.67 -3.58
C PHE A 359 7.81 -2.75 -2.38
N ALA A 360 6.51 -2.97 -2.59
CA ALA A 360 5.57 -3.20 -1.50
C ALA A 360 6.12 -4.27 -0.53
N GLN A 361 6.19 -3.95 0.76
CA GLN A 361 6.72 -4.90 1.75
C GLN A 361 5.79 -6.11 1.95
N GLY A 362 4.48 -5.91 1.87
CA GLY A 362 3.51 -6.94 2.17
C GLY A 362 3.64 -7.46 3.61
N GLY A 363 3.44 -8.76 3.78
CA GLY A 363 3.51 -9.45 5.08
C GLY A 363 4.92 -9.80 5.57
N ARG A 364 5.98 -9.40 4.87
CA ARG A 364 7.36 -9.88 5.13
C ARG A 364 7.86 -9.59 6.54
N GLY A 365 8.39 -10.64 7.19
CA GLY A 365 8.81 -10.63 8.60
C GLY A 365 7.65 -10.75 9.58
N GLY A 366 6.43 -10.99 9.08
CA GLY A 366 5.19 -10.99 9.82
C GLY A 366 4.69 -12.36 10.24
N ILE A 367 3.44 -12.37 10.71
CA ILE A 367 2.72 -13.61 11.03
C ILE A 367 2.07 -14.23 9.79
N VAL A 368 1.66 -15.48 9.89
CA VAL A 368 0.75 -16.11 8.93
C VAL A 368 -0.65 -16.15 9.52
N TYR A 369 -1.63 -15.73 8.72
CA TYR A 369 -3.03 -15.77 9.05
C TYR A 369 -3.77 -16.65 8.04
N HIS A 370 -4.34 -17.74 8.56
CA HIS A 370 -5.11 -18.70 7.77
C HIS A 370 -6.58 -18.28 7.66
N VAL A 371 -7.05 -18.14 6.43
CA VAL A 371 -8.48 -18.08 6.12
C VAL A 371 -9.03 -19.50 6.09
N THR A 372 -9.79 -19.85 7.13
CA THR A 372 -10.29 -21.21 7.40
C THR A 372 -11.81 -21.33 7.22
N ASN A 373 -12.51 -20.23 6.93
CA ASN A 373 -13.93 -20.21 6.66
C ASN A 373 -14.32 -19.09 5.68
N LEU A 374 -15.50 -19.24 5.07
CA LEU A 374 -16.05 -18.30 4.09
C LEU A 374 -16.96 -17.23 4.72
N SER A 375 -16.88 -17.02 6.05
CA SER A 375 -17.69 -15.98 6.71
C SER A 375 -17.34 -14.61 6.14
N GLY A 376 -18.37 -13.83 5.83
CA GLY A 376 -18.23 -12.43 5.44
C GLY A 376 -18.16 -11.44 6.60
N ASP A 377 -18.18 -11.93 7.84
CA ASP A 377 -18.15 -11.09 9.04
C ASP A 377 -16.71 -10.76 9.45
N LYS A 378 -16.40 -9.46 9.52
CA LYS A 378 -15.10 -8.95 9.96
C LYS A 378 -14.74 -9.37 11.39
N ASP A 379 -15.71 -9.65 12.25
CA ASP A 379 -15.48 -9.97 13.66
C ASP A 379 -15.34 -11.49 13.91
N THR A 380 -15.39 -12.30 12.85
CA THR A 380 -15.22 -13.77 12.92
C THR A 380 -13.77 -14.17 12.65
N PRO A 381 -13.01 -14.72 13.62
CA PRO A 381 -11.68 -15.27 13.38
C PRO A 381 -11.68 -16.38 12.32
N GLY A 382 -10.62 -16.45 11.52
CA GLY A 382 -10.51 -17.36 10.37
C GLY A 382 -11.26 -16.88 9.13
N SER A 383 -12.02 -15.78 9.19
CA SER A 383 -12.55 -15.11 8.00
C SER A 383 -11.48 -14.27 7.31
N LEU A 384 -11.67 -14.00 6.02
CA LEU A 384 -10.79 -13.08 5.27
C LEU A 384 -10.82 -11.67 5.88
N LEU A 385 -12.00 -11.11 6.14
CA LEU A 385 -12.10 -9.73 6.61
C LEU A 385 -11.43 -9.53 7.97
N TYR A 386 -11.55 -10.48 8.90
CA TYR A 386 -10.84 -10.39 10.19
C TYR A 386 -9.32 -10.24 9.98
N GLY A 387 -8.73 -11.06 9.11
CA GLY A 387 -7.31 -10.98 8.76
C GLY A 387 -6.93 -9.65 8.12
N LEU A 388 -7.81 -9.07 7.30
CA LEU A 388 -7.53 -7.83 6.56
C LEU A 388 -7.69 -6.55 7.39
N VAL A 389 -8.67 -6.48 8.29
CA VAL A 389 -9.07 -5.22 8.94
C VAL A 389 -8.85 -5.18 10.45
N ASN A 390 -8.63 -6.32 11.12
CA ASN A 390 -8.49 -6.34 12.59
C ASN A 390 -7.05 -6.57 13.07
N ILE A 391 -6.12 -7.00 12.22
CA ILE A 391 -4.74 -7.29 12.62
C ILE A 391 -3.83 -6.08 12.33
N ASP A 392 -3.21 -5.54 13.38
CA ASP A 392 -2.25 -4.42 13.34
C ASP A 392 -0.79 -4.92 13.33
N ALA A 393 -0.46 -5.77 12.37
CA ALA A 393 0.90 -6.31 12.18
C ALA A 393 1.14 -6.72 10.72
N PRO A 394 2.41 -6.77 10.26
CA PRO A 394 2.76 -7.44 9.00
C PRO A 394 2.22 -8.87 8.98
N ARG A 395 1.55 -9.25 7.90
CA ARG A 395 0.86 -10.55 7.82
C ARG A 395 0.74 -11.11 6.42
N TYR A 396 0.99 -12.40 6.29
CA TYR A 396 0.60 -13.20 5.13
C TYR A 396 -0.83 -13.71 5.34
N ILE A 397 -1.69 -13.53 4.35
CA ILE A 397 -3.04 -14.08 4.31
C ILE A 397 -3.02 -15.27 3.34
N VAL A 398 -3.11 -16.46 3.90
CA VAL A 398 -3.14 -17.74 3.16
C VAL A 398 -4.52 -18.39 3.29
N PHE A 399 -4.90 -19.24 2.34
CA PHE A 399 -6.24 -19.79 2.23
C PHE A 399 -6.26 -21.31 2.39
N ASP A 400 -6.87 -21.77 3.48
CA ASP A 400 -7.14 -23.19 3.71
C ASP A 400 -8.47 -23.63 3.09
N VAL A 401 -9.24 -22.66 2.61
CA VAL A 401 -10.56 -22.88 2.01
C VAL A 401 -10.68 -22.21 0.64
N SER A 402 -11.58 -22.73 -0.19
CA SER A 402 -12.00 -22.12 -1.44
C SER A 402 -13.50 -21.86 -1.43
N GLY A 403 -13.98 -21.00 -2.32
CA GLY A 403 -15.41 -20.67 -2.38
C GLY A 403 -15.71 -19.20 -2.65
N ILE A 404 -17.00 -18.87 -2.59
CA ILE A 404 -17.48 -17.49 -2.58
C ILE A 404 -17.54 -16.98 -1.14
N ILE A 405 -16.88 -15.86 -0.88
CA ILE A 405 -17.05 -15.08 0.35
C ILE A 405 -18.03 -13.96 0.04
N GLU A 406 -19.24 -14.06 0.57
CA GLU A 406 -20.30 -13.05 0.40
C GLU A 406 -20.28 -12.05 1.55
N LEU A 407 -20.13 -10.77 1.20
CA LEU A 407 -20.11 -9.64 2.13
C LEU A 407 -21.43 -8.85 2.06
N ASP A 408 -21.44 -7.60 2.52
CA ASP A 408 -22.64 -6.80 2.81
C ASP A 408 -22.80 -5.52 1.95
N PHE A 409 -22.04 -5.42 0.87
CA PHE A 409 -21.85 -4.24 0.00
C PHE A 409 -21.16 -3.04 0.66
N SER A 410 -20.59 -3.19 1.86
CA SER A 410 -19.75 -2.17 2.48
C SER A 410 -18.40 -2.04 1.78
N SER A 411 -17.76 -0.88 2.00
CA SER A 411 -16.36 -0.67 1.63
C SER A 411 -15.46 -1.04 2.80
N HIS A 412 -14.46 -1.88 2.55
CA HIS A 412 -13.45 -2.26 3.54
C HIS A 412 -12.07 -1.78 3.10
N PHE A 413 -11.32 -1.20 4.04
CA PHE A 413 -9.96 -0.71 3.82
C PHE A 413 -8.99 -1.65 4.51
N ILE A 414 -8.10 -2.26 3.73
CA ILE A 414 -7.10 -3.19 4.22
C ILE A 414 -6.04 -2.41 5.01
N LYS A 415 -5.71 -2.88 6.23
CA LYS A 415 -4.62 -2.30 7.01
C LYS A 415 -3.26 -2.58 6.34
N PRO A 416 -2.26 -1.69 6.46
CA PRO A 416 -0.96 -1.83 5.81
C PRO A 416 -0.23 -3.16 6.08
N TYR A 417 0.82 -3.43 5.29
CA TYR A 417 1.73 -4.57 5.46
C TYR A 417 1.04 -5.94 5.38
N ALA A 418 0.31 -6.18 4.28
CA ALA A 418 -0.37 -7.46 4.06
C ALA A 418 0.02 -8.10 2.73
N THR A 419 0.28 -9.40 2.72
CA THR A 419 0.36 -10.20 1.48
C THR A 419 -0.89 -11.07 1.37
N ILE A 420 -1.75 -10.81 0.40
CA ILE A 420 -2.96 -11.59 0.12
C ILE A 420 -2.63 -12.60 -0.98
N ALA A 421 -2.45 -13.86 -0.60
CA ALA A 421 -1.93 -14.90 -1.48
C ALA A 421 -3.05 -15.83 -1.98
N GLY A 422 -3.89 -15.34 -2.90
CA GLY A 422 -5.03 -16.09 -3.45
C GLY A 422 -4.65 -17.42 -4.10
N GLN A 423 -3.41 -17.56 -4.58
CA GLN A 423 -2.89 -18.78 -5.18
C GLN A 423 -2.76 -19.97 -4.19
N THR A 424 -2.82 -19.72 -2.88
CA THR A 424 -2.76 -20.79 -1.86
C THR A 424 -4.07 -21.55 -1.70
N ALA A 425 -5.19 -20.96 -2.13
CA ALA A 425 -6.52 -21.53 -1.99
C ALA A 425 -6.66 -22.86 -2.77
N PRO A 426 -7.37 -23.88 -2.23
CA PRO A 426 -7.67 -25.11 -2.95
C PRO A 426 -8.71 -24.89 -4.07
N GLY A 427 -9.03 -25.95 -4.81
CA GLY A 427 -10.11 -25.97 -5.80
C GLY A 427 -10.08 -24.81 -6.81
N LYS A 428 -11.22 -24.14 -6.99
CA LYS A 428 -11.38 -22.99 -7.90
C LYS A 428 -10.84 -21.66 -7.32
N GLY A 429 -10.30 -21.68 -6.11
CA GLY A 429 -9.83 -20.51 -5.38
C GLY A 429 -10.95 -19.65 -4.78
N ILE A 430 -10.63 -18.39 -4.48
CA ILE A 430 -11.52 -17.45 -3.80
C ILE A 430 -12.18 -16.48 -4.77
N CYS A 431 -13.48 -16.27 -4.58
CA CYS A 431 -14.22 -15.17 -5.18
C CYS A 431 -14.92 -14.34 -4.08
N ILE A 432 -14.66 -13.04 -4.06
CA ILE A 432 -15.28 -12.10 -3.13
C ILE A 432 -16.48 -11.47 -3.82
N LYS A 433 -17.63 -11.54 -3.16
CA LYS A 433 -18.92 -11.02 -3.61
C LYS A 433 -19.41 -9.89 -2.71
N ALA A 434 -20.20 -8.99 -3.28
CA ALA A 434 -20.94 -7.95 -2.55
C ALA A 434 -20.03 -7.08 -1.68
N SER A 435 -18.95 -6.51 -2.24
CA SER A 435 -18.03 -5.68 -1.49
C SER A 435 -17.24 -4.73 -2.38
N ASN A 436 -16.72 -3.67 -1.76
CA ASN A 436 -15.61 -2.88 -2.27
C ASN A 436 -14.38 -3.08 -1.35
N ILE A 437 -13.39 -3.84 -1.81
CA ILE A 437 -12.12 -4.02 -1.07
C ILE A 437 -11.09 -3.01 -1.55
N ASN A 438 -10.68 -2.09 -0.68
CA ASN A 438 -9.59 -1.15 -0.95
C ASN A 438 -8.28 -1.65 -0.33
N VAL A 439 -7.30 -1.89 -1.20
CA VAL A 439 -5.91 -2.18 -0.87
C VAL A 439 -5.29 -0.94 -0.21
N GLY A 440 -4.71 -1.13 0.97
CA GLY A 440 -3.97 -0.09 1.70
C GLY A 440 -2.49 -0.03 1.29
N SER A 441 -1.69 0.79 1.98
CA SER A 441 -0.25 0.92 1.73
C SER A 441 0.54 -0.35 2.07
N ASP A 442 1.65 -0.60 1.39
CA ASP A 442 2.50 -1.78 1.63
C ASP A 442 1.75 -3.12 1.52
N VAL A 443 0.74 -3.19 0.64
CA VAL A 443 -0.02 -4.42 0.39
C VAL A 443 0.35 -5.04 -0.95
N ILE A 444 0.54 -6.37 -0.92
CA ILE A 444 0.66 -7.24 -2.08
C ILE A 444 -0.65 -8.02 -2.19
N CYS A 445 -1.33 -7.98 -3.33
CA CYS A 445 -2.55 -8.75 -3.57
C CYS A 445 -2.45 -9.56 -4.86
N ARG A 446 -2.50 -10.89 -4.76
CA ARG A 446 -2.34 -11.79 -5.91
C ARG A 446 -3.48 -12.80 -6.03
N HIS A 447 -3.90 -13.08 -7.26
CA HIS A 447 -4.80 -14.21 -7.60
C HIS A 447 -6.17 -14.23 -6.91
N ILE A 448 -6.71 -13.06 -6.54
CA ILE A 448 -8.06 -12.93 -5.98
C ILE A 448 -9.05 -12.46 -7.07
N ARG A 449 -10.30 -12.93 -6.96
CA ARG A 449 -11.41 -12.47 -7.80
C ARG A 449 -12.36 -11.60 -6.99
N PHE A 450 -12.53 -10.35 -7.38
CA PHE A 450 -13.47 -9.38 -6.81
C PHE A 450 -14.64 -9.23 -7.79
N LYS A 451 -15.73 -9.97 -7.57
CA LYS A 451 -16.94 -9.86 -8.39
C LYS A 451 -18.00 -9.22 -7.51
N ARG A 452 -18.21 -7.91 -7.60
CA ARG A 452 -19.09 -7.24 -6.62
C ARG A 452 -20.55 -7.62 -6.80
N GLY A 453 -21.00 -7.47 -8.03
CA GLY A 453 -22.37 -7.66 -8.45
C GLY A 453 -23.32 -6.49 -8.14
N LEU A 454 -24.57 -6.64 -8.61
CA LEU A 454 -25.61 -5.61 -8.62
C LEU A 454 -26.17 -5.32 -7.22
N GLY A 455 -26.47 -6.37 -6.45
CA GLY A 455 -27.24 -6.24 -5.21
C GLY A 455 -28.66 -5.74 -5.47
N VAL A 456 -29.11 -4.76 -4.69
CA VAL A 456 -30.37 -4.05 -4.88
C VAL A 456 -30.19 -2.91 -5.89
N TYR A 457 -31.01 -2.94 -6.94
CA TYR A 457 -30.99 -1.96 -8.03
C TYR A 457 -31.13 -0.53 -7.49
N GLY A 458 -30.14 0.32 -7.79
CA GLY A 458 -30.09 1.72 -7.40
C GLY A 458 -29.65 2.02 -5.97
N GLU A 459 -29.44 1.01 -5.11
CA GLU A 459 -29.00 1.20 -3.73
C GLU A 459 -27.52 0.87 -3.57
N ASN A 460 -27.08 -0.28 -4.08
CA ASN A 460 -25.72 -0.75 -3.92
C ASN A 460 -24.80 -0.21 -5.03
N THR A 461 -24.62 1.11 -5.13
CA THR A 461 -23.60 1.71 -6.02
C THR A 461 -22.19 1.64 -5.41
N GLY A 462 -21.21 1.11 -6.13
CA GLY A 462 -19.80 1.10 -5.73
C GLY A 462 -18.88 0.19 -6.56
N ASN A 463 -17.60 0.19 -6.18
CA ASN A 463 -16.51 -0.49 -6.89
C ASN A 463 -16.32 -1.92 -6.40
N ALA A 464 -15.75 -2.79 -7.25
CA ALA A 464 -15.40 -4.15 -6.83
C ALA A 464 -14.12 -4.18 -5.98
N MET A 465 -13.14 -3.38 -6.37
CA MET A 465 -11.94 -3.17 -5.57
C MET A 465 -11.35 -1.78 -5.81
N GLY A 466 -10.33 -1.42 -5.02
CA GLY A 466 -9.57 -0.21 -5.25
C GLY A 466 -8.21 -0.24 -4.55
N MET A 467 -7.47 0.83 -4.76
CA MET A 467 -6.18 1.16 -4.16
C MET A 467 -6.20 2.59 -3.63
N SER A 468 -7.39 3.07 -3.22
CA SER A 468 -7.57 4.48 -2.85
C SER A 468 -6.69 4.86 -1.65
N GLY A 469 -5.85 5.87 -1.85
CA GLY A 469 -4.90 6.33 -0.83
C GLY A 469 -3.70 5.42 -0.57
N ALA A 470 -3.55 4.31 -1.30
CA ALA A 470 -2.44 3.37 -1.11
C ALA A 470 -1.09 3.96 -1.52
N ASN A 471 -0.02 3.56 -0.85
CA ASN A 471 1.36 3.86 -1.22
C ASN A 471 2.22 2.59 -1.13
N HIS A 472 3.14 2.40 -2.08
CA HIS A 472 3.95 1.18 -2.21
C HIS A 472 3.09 -0.08 -2.20
N SER A 473 2.25 -0.26 -3.20
CA SER A 473 1.32 -1.40 -3.22
C SER A 473 1.17 -1.98 -4.60
N ILE A 474 0.99 -3.29 -4.66
CA ILE A 474 0.91 -4.03 -5.92
C ILE A 474 -0.29 -4.97 -5.93
N VAL A 475 -1.06 -4.88 -7.01
CA VAL A 475 -2.09 -5.84 -7.38
C VAL A 475 -1.61 -6.55 -8.64
N ASP A 476 -1.46 -7.86 -8.53
CA ASP A 476 -0.95 -8.72 -9.61
C ASP A 476 -1.90 -9.90 -9.82
N HIS A 477 -2.14 -10.29 -11.07
CA HIS A 477 -2.99 -11.44 -11.40
C HIS A 477 -4.33 -11.48 -10.65
N CYS A 478 -4.99 -10.35 -10.44
CA CYS A 478 -6.33 -10.30 -9.86
C CYS A 478 -7.39 -10.11 -10.95
N THR A 479 -8.63 -10.45 -10.65
CA THR A 479 -9.76 -10.16 -11.52
C THR A 479 -10.80 -9.35 -10.78
N ALA A 480 -11.10 -8.15 -11.24
CA ALA A 480 -12.19 -7.32 -10.79
C ALA A 480 -13.33 -7.33 -11.82
N ALA A 481 -14.56 -7.49 -11.37
CA ALA A 481 -15.72 -7.50 -12.25
C ALA A 481 -16.98 -6.98 -11.56
N TRP A 482 -17.95 -6.61 -12.40
CA TRP A 482 -19.31 -6.32 -12.00
C TRP A 482 -19.41 -5.17 -10.98
N GLY A 483 -18.55 -4.15 -11.11
CA GLY A 483 -18.70 -2.87 -10.42
C GLY A 483 -19.94 -2.13 -10.92
N THR A 484 -20.54 -1.29 -10.06
CA THR A 484 -21.75 -0.52 -10.39
C THR A 484 -21.51 1.00 -10.45
N ASP A 485 -20.35 1.44 -9.97
CA ASP A 485 -19.73 2.76 -10.20
C ASP A 485 -18.55 2.55 -11.18
N GLU A 486 -17.29 2.74 -10.77
CA GLU A 486 -16.16 2.14 -11.49
C GLU A 486 -15.89 0.72 -10.98
N THR A 487 -15.27 -0.16 -11.77
CA THR A 487 -14.93 -1.51 -11.26
C THR A 487 -13.69 -1.49 -10.38
N VAL A 488 -12.68 -0.70 -10.76
CA VAL A 488 -11.45 -0.45 -9.98
C VAL A 488 -11.24 1.05 -9.76
N SER A 489 -10.83 1.46 -8.57
CA SER A 489 -10.47 2.86 -8.29
C SER A 489 -9.09 3.00 -7.64
N GLY A 490 -8.23 3.84 -8.21
CA GLY A 490 -6.89 4.15 -7.69
C GLY A 490 -6.77 5.57 -7.15
N ARG A 491 -7.88 6.28 -6.87
CA ARG A 491 -7.86 7.71 -6.50
C ARG A 491 -6.99 8.01 -5.28
N GLY A 492 -6.14 9.04 -5.38
CA GLY A 492 -5.25 9.46 -4.29
C GLY A 492 -4.14 8.46 -3.94
N ALA A 493 -3.97 7.40 -4.75
CA ALA A 493 -2.85 6.49 -4.60
C ALA A 493 -1.52 7.19 -4.92
N LYS A 494 -0.43 6.61 -4.45
CA LYS A 494 0.94 7.05 -4.67
C LYS A 494 1.70 6.01 -5.49
N ASN A 495 2.84 5.52 -5.01
CA ASN A 495 3.70 4.59 -5.74
C ASN A 495 3.04 3.20 -5.83
N ILE A 496 2.22 2.96 -6.86
CA ILE A 496 1.41 1.74 -6.98
C ILE A 496 1.62 1.05 -8.33
N THR A 497 1.35 -0.27 -8.35
CA THR A 497 1.29 -1.08 -9.56
C THR A 497 -0.01 -1.88 -9.60
N PHE A 498 -0.71 -1.85 -10.73
CA PHE A 498 -1.75 -2.80 -11.10
C PHE A 498 -1.28 -3.52 -12.38
N GLN A 499 -0.81 -4.75 -12.24
CA GLN A 499 -0.19 -5.52 -13.32
C GLN A 499 -0.90 -6.85 -13.57
N TYR A 500 -0.80 -7.32 -14.82
CA TYR A 500 -1.30 -8.63 -15.25
C TYR A 500 -2.70 -8.97 -14.71
N SER A 501 -3.57 -7.97 -14.57
CA SER A 501 -4.87 -8.13 -13.91
C SER A 501 -6.02 -7.86 -14.88
N GLY A 502 -7.21 -8.37 -14.56
CA GLY A 502 -8.41 -8.27 -15.39
C GLY A 502 -9.46 -7.34 -14.78
N ILE A 503 -10.07 -6.50 -15.61
CA ILE A 503 -11.27 -5.72 -15.33
C ILE A 503 -12.32 -6.11 -16.35
N PHE A 504 -13.33 -6.86 -15.91
CA PHE A 504 -14.32 -7.49 -16.79
C PHE A 504 -15.73 -7.00 -16.50
N GLU A 505 -16.48 -6.72 -17.57
CA GLU A 505 -17.94 -6.57 -17.53
C GLU A 505 -18.43 -5.64 -16.40
N ALA A 506 -17.92 -4.41 -16.36
CA ALA A 506 -18.48 -3.37 -15.50
C ALA A 506 -19.99 -3.24 -15.77
N LEU A 507 -20.83 -3.28 -14.72
CA LEU A 507 -22.27 -3.37 -14.90
C LEU A 507 -22.84 -2.06 -15.47
N GLY A 508 -23.59 -2.18 -16.57
CA GLY A 508 -24.08 -1.05 -17.36
C GLY A 508 -25.12 -0.16 -16.67
N ILE A 509 -26.40 -0.51 -16.82
CA ILE A 509 -27.55 0.25 -16.29
C ILE A 509 -28.01 -0.39 -14.97
N THR A 510 -27.45 0.10 -13.87
CA THR A 510 -27.63 -0.45 -12.51
C THR A 510 -28.47 0.43 -11.58
N GLY A 511 -28.89 1.60 -12.07
CA GLY A 511 -29.64 2.59 -11.28
C GLY A 511 -28.76 3.51 -10.44
N HIS A 512 -27.50 3.71 -10.83
CA HIS A 512 -26.48 4.49 -10.11
C HIS A 512 -27.04 5.73 -9.36
N LYS A 513 -26.81 5.81 -8.04
CA LYS A 513 -27.41 6.80 -7.13
C LYS A 513 -27.20 8.28 -7.52
N ASN A 514 -26.06 8.60 -8.11
CA ASN A 514 -25.70 9.98 -8.50
C ASN A 514 -26.11 10.37 -9.94
N TYR A 515 -26.71 9.48 -10.73
CA TYR A 515 -27.06 9.75 -12.13
C TYR A 515 -28.53 9.46 -12.42
N SER A 516 -29.04 10.03 -13.51
CA SER A 516 -30.42 9.78 -13.93
C SER A 516 -30.66 8.29 -14.20
N ASN A 517 -31.87 7.83 -13.90
CA ASN A 517 -32.28 6.45 -14.20
C ASN A 517 -32.06 6.11 -15.69
N GLY A 518 -31.54 4.92 -15.97
CA GLY A 518 -31.19 4.49 -17.34
C GLY A 518 -29.80 4.96 -17.83
N THR A 519 -29.06 5.73 -17.03
CA THR A 519 -27.66 6.06 -17.36
C THR A 519 -26.82 4.81 -17.30
N ASN A 520 -26.08 4.52 -18.38
CA ASN A 520 -25.09 3.45 -18.37
C ASN A 520 -23.81 3.96 -17.70
N HIS A 521 -23.41 3.26 -16.66
CA HIS A 521 -22.23 3.52 -15.84
C HIS A 521 -21.31 2.29 -15.78
N GLY A 522 -21.28 1.46 -16.83
CA GLY A 522 -20.39 0.29 -16.93
C GLY A 522 -18.94 0.73 -17.17
N TYR A 523 -18.30 1.29 -16.14
CA TYR A 523 -16.98 1.89 -16.23
C TYR A 523 -15.89 0.98 -15.64
N ALA A 524 -14.78 0.84 -16.38
CA ALA A 524 -13.67 -0.01 -15.94
C ALA A 524 -12.98 0.59 -14.72
N ALA A 525 -12.39 1.78 -14.85
CA ALA A 525 -11.61 2.33 -13.75
C ALA A 525 -11.39 3.85 -13.79
N THR A 526 -11.23 4.43 -12.60
CA THR A 526 -10.58 5.73 -12.43
C THR A 526 -9.28 5.56 -11.65
N ILE A 527 -8.18 6.03 -12.23
CA ILE A 527 -6.82 5.73 -11.79
C ILE A 527 -6.05 7.00 -11.46
N ASP A 528 -5.09 6.86 -10.54
CA ASP A 528 -4.28 7.95 -10.02
C ASP A 528 -2.90 7.42 -9.61
N GLY A 529 -2.03 8.31 -9.13
CA GLY A 529 -0.70 7.99 -8.64
C GLY A 529 0.14 9.25 -8.51
N GLN A 530 0.94 9.39 -7.44
CA GLN A 530 2.15 10.25 -7.52
C GLN A 530 2.96 9.78 -8.74
N ILE A 531 3.21 8.46 -8.82
CA ILE A 531 3.33 7.74 -10.08
C ILE A 531 2.64 6.37 -9.92
N GLY A 532 1.64 6.09 -10.75
CA GLY A 532 0.92 4.81 -10.79
C GLY A 532 1.21 4.02 -12.07
N SER A 533 1.65 2.77 -11.93
CA SER A 533 1.87 1.84 -13.05
C SER A 533 0.65 0.97 -13.30
N TRP A 534 0.07 1.07 -14.49
CA TRP A 534 -1.11 0.30 -14.91
C TRP A 534 -0.76 -0.42 -16.21
N HIS A 535 -0.26 -1.65 -16.11
CA HIS A 535 0.29 -2.33 -17.28
C HIS A 535 -0.10 -3.80 -17.43
N HIS A 536 -0.06 -4.27 -18.67
CA HIS A 536 -0.34 -5.68 -18.98
C HIS A 536 -1.72 -6.16 -18.51
N ASN A 537 -2.69 -5.25 -18.40
CA ASN A 537 -4.04 -5.56 -17.90
C ASN A 537 -5.03 -5.81 -19.04
N MET A 538 -6.08 -6.58 -18.75
CA MET A 538 -7.24 -6.75 -19.62
C MET A 538 -8.40 -5.88 -19.16
N LEU A 539 -8.93 -5.04 -20.04
CA LEU A 539 -10.15 -4.25 -19.79
C LEU A 539 -11.19 -4.64 -20.83
N ILE A 540 -12.09 -5.53 -20.45
CA ILE A 540 -12.92 -6.26 -21.40
C ILE A 540 -14.39 -5.99 -21.11
N HIS A 541 -15.14 -5.65 -22.17
CA HIS A 541 -16.58 -5.46 -22.08
C HIS A 541 -17.01 -4.37 -21.08
N CYS A 542 -16.22 -3.32 -20.96
CA CYS A 542 -16.52 -2.14 -20.15
C CYS A 542 -16.88 -0.96 -21.06
N THR A 543 -18.11 -0.43 -20.94
CA THR A 543 -18.61 0.69 -21.77
C THR A 543 -17.67 1.89 -21.85
N GLY A 544 -16.97 2.22 -20.76
CA GLY A 544 -16.13 3.42 -20.69
C GLY A 544 -15.04 3.41 -19.61
N ARG A 545 -14.26 4.50 -19.57
CA ARG A 545 -13.16 4.74 -18.61
C ARG A 545 -12.11 3.63 -18.61
N ASN A 546 -11.59 3.38 -19.80
CA ASN A 546 -10.55 2.39 -20.07
C ASN A 546 -9.26 3.11 -20.49
N TRP A 547 -8.65 4.02 -19.72
CA TRP A 547 -8.75 4.37 -18.30
C TRP A 547 -9.26 5.79 -18.02
N SER A 548 -9.96 6.07 -16.92
CA SER A 548 -10.16 7.47 -16.52
C SER A 548 -8.98 7.98 -15.67
N MET A 549 -8.28 9.01 -16.15
CA MET A 549 -7.14 9.65 -15.48
C MET A 549 -7.68 10.65 -14.44
N GLY A 550 -7.61 10.27 -13.17
CA GLY A 550 -8.05 11.07 -12.02
C GLY A 550 -7.11 12.23 -11.71
N GLY A 551 -5.83 12.08 -12.04
CA GLY A 551 -4.87 13.18 -12.21
C GLY A 551 -4.11 13.63 -10.97
N GLY A 552 -4.62 13.33 -9.76
CA GLY A 552 -4.14 13.83 -8.48
C GLY A 552 -4.15 15.36 -8.44
N MET A 553 -4.86 16.00 -7.51
CA MET A 553 -4.88 17.46 -7.45
C MET A 553 -4.13 17.96 -6.22
N ASP A 554 -3.24 18.94 -6.38
CA ASP A 554 -2.68 19.63 -5.23
C ASP A 554 -3.70 20.57 -4.56
N ALA A 555 -3.28 21.24 -3.49
CA ALA A 555 -4.11 22.18 -2.74
C ALA A 555 -4.52 23.43 -3.55
N GLN A 556 -3.94 23.64 -4.73
CA GLN A 556 -4.28 24.70 -5.69
C GLN A 556 -5.14 24.16 -6.86
N ASN A 557 -5.57 22.90 -6.78
CA ASN A 557 -6.25 22.14 -7.84
C ASN A 557 -5.42 22.00 -9.13
N ILE A 558 -4.10 21.97 -9.02
CA ILE A 558 -3.19 21.67 -10.12
C ILE A 558 -2.99 20.16 -10.20
N PRO A 559 -3.08 19.54 -11.40
CA PRO A 559 -2.71 18.14 -11.58
C PRO A 559 -1.27 17.89 -11.16
N ILE A 560 -1.03 16.85 -10.36
CA ILE A 560 0.31 16.46 -9.86
C ILE A 560 0.67 15.00 -10.13
N GLY A 561 -0.27 14.20 -10.60
CA GLY A 561 -0.08 12.76 -10.75
C GLY A 561 0.79 12.37 -11.95
N GLY A 562 1.37 11.18 -11.84
CA GLY A 562 2.08 10.47 -12.90
C GLY A 562 1.36 9.16 -13.24
N LEU A 563 1.12 8.88 -14.52
CA LEU A 563 0.48 7.62 -14.95
C LEU A 563 1.30 6.90 -16.01
N ASP A 564 1.72 5.67 -15.69
CA ASP A 564 2.44 4.79 -16.62
C ASP A 564 1.49 3.73 -17.17
N LEU A 565 0.98 3.96 -18.37
CA LEU A 565 -0.09 3.18 -19.01
C LEU A 565 0.47 2.46 -20.23
N PHE A 566 0.90 1.21 -20.06
CA PHE A 566 1.49 0.45 -21.17
C PHE A 566 1.05 -0.99 -21.27
N ASN A 567 1.06 -1.52 -22.49
CA ASN A 567 0.72 -2.92 -22.79
C ASN A 567 -0.63 -3.41 -22.25
N ASN A 568 -1.59 -2.51 -22.02
CA ASN A 568 -2.95 -2.92 -21.68
C ASN A 568 -3.71 -3.38 -22.93
N VAL A 569 -4.57 -4.37 -22.76
CA VAL A 569 -5.46 -4.92 -23.79
C VAL A 569 -6.89 -4.52 -23.47
N VAL A 570 -7.48 -3.69 -24.33
CA VAL A 570 -8.85 -3.19 -24.17
C VAL A 570 -9.74 -3.75 -25.27
N TYR A 571 -10.87 -4.35 -24.91
CA TYR A 571 -11.79 -4.97 -25.87
C TYR A 571 -13.24 -4.56 -25.66
N ASN A 572 -13.90 -4.20 -26.77
CA ASN A 572 -15.35 -3.96 -26.85
C ASN A 572 -15.87 -2.86 -25.90
N TRP A 573 -15.17 -1.73 -25.79
CA TRP A 573 -15.69 -0.51 -25.16
C TRP A 573 -16.78 0.13 -26.02
N LYS A 574 -17.56 1.09 -25.50
CA LYS A 574 -18.62 1.76 -26.26
C LYS A 574 -18.30 3.22 -26.60
N SER A 575 -18.32 4.10 -25.60
CA SER A 575 -18.37 5.56 -25.80
C SER A 575 -17.22 6.35 -25.15
N ARG A 576 -16.46 5.74 -24.23
CA ARG A 576 -15.28 6.34 -23.58
C ARG A 576 -14.10 5.34 -23.54
N THR A 577 -12.88 5.87 -23.52
CA THR A 577 -11.61 5.10 -23.51
C THR A 577 -10.70 5.69 -22.43
N THR A 578 -9.40 5.92 -22.72
CA THR A 578 -8.52 6.66 -21.84
C THR A 578 -8.81 8.16 -21.93
N ASP A 579 -9.27 8.78 -20.84
CA ASP A 579 -9.60 10.22 -20.78
C ASP A 579 -9.39 10.83 -19.39
N GLY A 580 -9.13 12.13 -19.32
CA GLY A 580 -8.90 12.89 -18.08
C GLY A 580 -7.68 13.80 -18.18
N ASN A 581 -7.17 14.31 -17.06
CA ASN A 581 -5.94 15.10 -17.02
C ASN A 581 -5.00 14.55 -15.95
N CYS A 582 -3.70 14.64 -16.18
CA CYS A 582 -2.65 14.27 -15.25
C CYS A 582 -1.40 15.09 -15.59
N HIS A 583 -0.51 15.32 -14.63
CA HIS A 583 0.71 16.10 -14.85
C HIS A 583 1.63 15.42 -15.88
N ALA A 584 1.85 14.11 -15.72
CA ALA A 584 2.71 13.34 -16.61
C ALA A 584 2.11 11.98 -16.95
N VAL A 585 1.97 11.65 -18.23
CA VAL A 585 1.41 10.37 -18.69
C VAL A 585 2.32 9.70 -19.71
N ASN A 586 2.73 8.47 -19.46
CA ASN A 586 3.23 7.59 -20.52
C ASN A 586 2.06 6.72 -20.99
N PHE A 587 1.71 6.77 -22.28
CA PHE A 587 0.68 5.93 -22.90
C PHE A 587 1.31 5.14 -24.06
N VAL A 588 1.81 3.94 -23.76
CA VAL A 588 2.78 3.22 -24.62
C VAL A 588 2.33 1.81 -24.97
N ASN A 589 2.37 1.45 -26.24
CA ASN A 589 2.16 0.06 -26.71
C ASN A 589 0.88 -0.63 -26.18
N ASN A 590 -0.20 0.11 -25.99
CA ASN A 590 -1.50 -0.47 -25.62
C ASN A 590 -2.22 -1.01 -26.87
N TYR A 591 -2.98 -2.09 -26.71
CA TYR A 591 -3.76 -2.71 -27.78
C TYR A 591 -5.27 -2.56 -27.53
N TYR A 592 -5.93 -1.79 -28.38
CA TYR A 592 -7.36 -1.54 -28.32
C TYR A 592 -8.07 -2.25 -29.47
N LYS A 593 -8.79 -3.32 -29.16
CA LYS A 593 -9.54 -4.09 -30.15
C LYS A 593 -11.02 -3.68 -30.15
N MET A 594 -11.47 -3.10 -31.26
CA MET A 594 -12.88 -2.75 -31.40
C MET A 594 -13.73 -4.03 -31.41
N GLY A 595 -14.74 -4.07 -30.55
CA GLY A 595 -15.71 -5.14 -30.50
C GLY A 595 -17.03 -4.80 -31.18
N PRO A 596 -18.03 -5.71 -31.12
CA PRO A 596 -19.34 -5.54 -31.73
C PRO A 596 -20.01 -4.19 -31.46
N ASP A 597 -19.93 -3.68 -30.23
CA ASP A 597 -20.61 -2.45 -29.79
C ASP A 597 -19.71 -1.22 -29.73
N THR A 598 -18.45 -1.34 -30.16
CA THR A 598 -17.53 -0.20 -30.16
C THR A 598 -17.92 0.88 -31.14
N SER A 599 -17.98 2.12 -30.64
CA SER A 599 -18.31 3.32 -31.43
C SER A 599 -17.24 4.40 -31.34
N LYS A 600 -16.58 4.54 -30.19
CA LYS A 600 -15.51 5.51 -29.97
C LYS A 600 -14.22 5.03 -30.63
N LYS A 601 -13.66 5.86 -31.51
CA LYS A 601 -12.41 5.62 -32.24
C LYS A 601 -11.15 6.10 -31.50
N LEU A 602 -11.24 7.23 -30.80
CA LEU A 602 -10.12 7.71 -29.99
C LEU A 602 -9.82 6.69 -28.88
N LEU A 603 -8.53 6.49 -28.62
CA LEU A 603 -7.98 5.68 -27.53
C LEU A 603 -7.65 6.55 -26.33
N PHE A 604 -7.07 7.74 -26.59
CA PHE A 604 -6.58 8.67 -25.58
C PHE A 604 -7.16 10.08 -25.78
N THR A 605 -7.58 10.75 -24.71
CA THR A 605 -7.98 12.16 -24.74
C THR A 605 -7.48 12.90 -23.50
N GLN A 606 -6.54 13.83 -23.69
CA GLN A 606 -6.13 14.75 -22.60
C GLN A 606 -7.22 15.83 -22.43
N GLN A 607 -7.79 15.95 -21.24
CA GLN A 607 -8.90 16.84 -20.94
C GLN A 607 -8.45 17.99 -20.04
N PHE A 608 -8.16 19.15 -20.63
CA PHE A 608 -7.77 20.36 -19.91
C PHE A 608 -9.03 21.11 -19.40
N GLU A 609 -9.72 20.55 -18.40
CA GLU A 609 -10.86 21.22 -17.74
C GLU A 609 -10.34 22.34 -16.79
N ASP A 610 -11.15 23.39 -16.56
CA ASP A 610 -10.95 24.74 -15.93
C ASP A 610 -9.74 25.09 -15.03
N ALA A 611 -8.93 24.15 -14.57
CA ALA A 611 -7.63 24.37 -13.96
C ALA A 611 -6.60 24.79 -15.02
N ILE A 612 -6.44 26.10 -15.22
CA ILE A 612 -5.19 26.62 -15.74
C ILE A 612 -4.15 26.30 -14.68
N ASN A 613 -3.17 25.46 -15.00
CA ASN A 613 -1.90 25.48 -14.31
C ASN A 613 -1.12 26.68 -14.87
N PRO A 614 -1.10 27.86 -14.21
CA PRO A 614 -0.47 29.04 -14.78
C PRO A 614 1.04 28.86 -14.96
N ASP A 615 1.63 27.93 -14.19
CA ASP A 615 3.08 27.75 -13.99
C ASP A 615 3.59 26.32 -14.26
N GLY A 616 2.74 25.34 -14.58
CA GLY A 616 3.14 23.96 -14.80
C GLY A 616 2.61 23.33 -16.09
N VAL A 617 3.15 22.15 -16.38
CA VAL A 617 3.13 21.50 -17.70
C VAL A 617 2.45 20.15 -17.59
N ASP A 618 1.28 19.98 -18.20
CA ASP A 618 0.58 18.69 -18.26
C ASP A 618 0.89 18.02 -19.61
N GLN A 619 1.60 16.91 -19.58
CA GLN A 619 2.17 16.27 -20.77
C GLN A 619 1.88 14.78 -20.85
N ALA A 620 1.81 14.28 -22.08
CA ALA A 620 1.70 12.87 -22.40
C ALA A 620 2.77 12.44 -23.40
N TYR A 621 3.43 11.32 -23.15
CA TYR A 621 4.20 10.57 -24.14
C TYR A 621 3.30 9.48 -24.74
N ILE A 622 2.92 9.63 -26.01
CA ILE A 622 2.01 8.71 -26.71
C ILE A 622 2.80 7.97 -27.79
N ASN A 623 3.00 6.66 -27.64
CA ASN A 623 3.82 5.90 -28.58
C ASN A 623 3.44 4.42 -28.75
N GLY A 624 3.40 3.96 -29.99
CA GLY A 624 3.26 2.54 -30.35
C GLY A 624 1.90 1.91 -30.03
N ASN A 625 0.86 2.70 -29.74
CA ASN A 625 -0.48 2.16 -29.49
C ASN A 625 -1.16 1.72 -30.78
N ILE A 626 -1.98 0.67 -30.68
CA ILE A 626 -2.73 0.10 -31.81
C ILE A 626 -4.22 0.11 -31.50
N ARG A 627 -5.01 0.61 -32.46
CA ARG A 627 -6.44 0.31 -32.56
C ARG A 627 -6.66 -0.73 -33.65
N GLU A 628 -7.14 -1.92 -33.31
CA GLU A 628 -7.72 -2.86 -34.29
C GLU A 628 -9.17 -2.46 -34.55
N ASN A 629 -9.47 -2.08 -35.79
CA ASN A 629 -10.81 -1.67 -36.23
C ASN A 629 -11.73 -2.89 -36.42
N LYS A 630 -13.04 -2.66 -36.57
CA LYS A 630 -14.02 -3.75 -36.78
C LYS A 630 -13.79 -4.57 -38.06
N ASP A 631 -13.08 -4.01 -39.03
CA ASP A 631 -12.67 -4.69 -40.27
C ASP A 631 -11.26 -5.32 -40.15
N HIS A 632 -10.72 -5.38 -38.93
CA HIS A 632 -9.39 -5.89 -38.57
C HIS A 632 -8.20 -5.10 -39.13
N THR A 633 -8.44 -3.94 -39.75
CA THR A 633 -7.36 -3.00 -40.07
C THR A 633 -6.80 -2.37 -38.78
N GLN A 634 -5.51 -2.04 -38.78
CA GLN A 634 -4.85 -1.43 -37.63
C GLN A 634 -4.60 0.06 -37.86
N SER A 635 -4.93 0.89 -36.86
CA SER A 635 -4.59 2.32 -36.81
C SER A 635 -3.54 2.54 -35.72
N THR A 636 -2.49 3.28 -36.03
CA THR A 636 -1.43 3.68 -35.10
C THR A 636 -1.65 5.12 -34.60
N ASP A 637 -0.81 5.57 -33.68
CA ASP A 637 -0.88 6.90 -33.09
C ASP A 637 -0.99 8.03 -34.11
N LYS A 638 -2.14 8.72 -34.10
CA LYS A 638 -2.45 9.85 -34.98
C LYS A 638 -3.43 10.81 -34.31
N LYS A 639 -3.03 12.08 -34.18
CA LYS A 639 -3.89 13.15 -33.66
C LYS A 639 -5.16 13.29 -34.49
N GLY A 640 -6.30 13.36 -33.83
CA GLY A 640 -7.62 13.43 -34.46
C GLY A 640 -8.19 12.08 -34.92
N ASP A 641 -7.46 10.97 -34.74
CA ASP A 641 -7.94 9.62 -35.01
C ASP A 641 -7.85 8.71 -33.78
N THR A 642 -6.64 8.49 -33.24
CA THR A 642 -6.42 7.65 -32.06
C THR A 642 -6.18 8.44 -30.79
N TYR A 643 -5.72 9.69 -30.87
CA TYR A 643 -5.61 10.56 -29.71
C TYR A 643 -6.03 12.00 -30.01
N ASN A 644 -6.46 12.73 -28.97
CA ASN A 644 -6.75 14.16 -29.07
C ASN A 644 -6.60 14.87 -27.72
N ALA A 645 -6.85 16.18 -27.70
CA ALA A 645 -7.07 16.95 -26.49
C ALA A 645 -8.37 17.77 -26.58
N THR A 646 -8.95 18.09 -25.43
CA THR A 646 -10.16 18.93 -25.29
C THR A 646 -10.01 19.92 -24.13
N GLY A 647 -10.90 20.90 -24.04
CA GLY A 647 -10.87 21.93 -22.98
C GLY A 647 -9.93 23.10 -23.32
N ASN A 648 -9.33 23.70 -22.30
CA ASN A 648 -8.40 24.83 -22.40
C ASN A 648 -7.00 24.35 -22.79
N ILE A 649 -6.85 23.87 -24.02
CA ILE A 649 -5.59 23.29 -24.53
C ILE A 649 -4.45 24.32 -24.40
N PRO A 650 -3.31 23.96 -23.78
CA PRO A 650 -2.16 24.86 -23.60
C PRO A 650 -1.60 25.36 -24.93
N THR A 651 -1.23 26.65 -24.98
CA THR A 651 -0.56 27.27 -26.13
C THR A 651 0.92 27.57 -25.87
N LYS A 652 1.38 27.45 -24.62
CA LYS A 652 2.77 27.75 -24.21
C LYS A 652 3.73 26.56 -24.40
N TYR A 653 3.21 25.34 -24.49
CA TYR A 653 4.00 24.11 -24.63
C TYR A 653 3.22 23.05 -25.40
N ASP A 654 3.95 22.05 -25.92
CA ASP A 654 3.34 20.86 -26.52
C ASP A 654 2.93 19.88 -25.42
N TYR A 655 1.64 19.52 -25.41
CA TYR A 655 1.11 18.52 -24.48
C TYR A 655 1.45 17.07 -24.86
N VAL A 656 1.98 16.84 -26.08
CA VAL A 656 2.52 15.54 -26.48
C VAL A 656 4.02 15.67 -26.70
N VAL A 657 4.80 14.87 -25.97
CA VAL A 657 6.27 14.87 -26.02
C VAL A 657 6.81 13.69 -26.85
N SER A 658 8.11 13.74 -27.19
CA SER A 658 8.77 12.73 -28.03
C SER A 658 9.57 11.66 -27.26
N SER A 659 9.66 11.78 -25.94
CA SER A 659 10.32 10.81 -25.05
C SER A 659 9.48 10.53 -23.81
N PRO A 660 9.63 9.36 -23.17
CA PRO A 660 9.00 9.07 -21.89
C PRO A 660 9.27 10.16 -20.85
N LEU A 661 8.27 10.46 -20.02
CA LEU A 661 8.36 11.51 -18.99
C LEU A 661 9.06 11.01 -17.71
N PHE A 662 9.03 9.70 -17.48
CA PHE A 662 9.68 8.98 -16.40
C PHE A 662 9.91 7.51 -16.82
N PRO A 663 10.85 6.78 -16.19
CA PRO A 663 11.06 5.36 -16.46
C PRO A 663 9.89 4.50 -15.97
N SER A 664 9.63 3.40 -16.67
CA SER A 664 8.53 2.48 -16.33
C SER A 664 8.86 1.42 -15.28
N TYR A 665 10.16 1.11 -15.10
CA TYR A 665 10.62 0.01 -14.23
C TYR A 665 9.92 -1.34 -14.50
N ALA A 666 9.69 -1.62 -15.78
CA ALA A 666 8.96 -2.80 -16.24
C ALA A 666 9.39 -3.13 -17.67
N THR A 667 9.16 -4.38 -18.07
CA THR A 667 9.37 -4.86 -19.43
C THR A 667 8.27 -4.32 -20.34
N ILE A 668 8.65 -3.56 -21.37
CA ILE A 668 7.70 -3.02 -22.35
C ILE A 668 7.72 -3.90 -23.61
N HIS A 669 6.59 -4.52 -23.91
CA HIS A 669 6.36 -5.31 -25.12
C HIS A 669 5.81 -4.44 -26.25
N SER A 670 5.81 -4.94 -27.49
CA SER A 670 5.03 -4.31 -28.56
C SER A 670 3.53 -4.46 -28.28
N ALA A 671 2.67 -3.58 -28.81
CA ALA A 671 1.22 -3.71 -28.61
C ALA A 671 0.68 -5.06 -29.12
N LYS A 672 1.26 -5.61 -30.19
CA LYS A 672 0.85 -6.92 -30.74
C LYS A 672 1.22 -8.07 -29.83
N ASP A 673 2.41 -8.01 -29.23
CA ASP A 673 2.85 -9.02 -28.27
C ASP A 673 2.05 -8.91 -26.98
N ALA A 674 1.73 -7.69 -26.54
CA ALA A 674 0.87 -7.45 -25.39
C ALA A 674 -0.49 -8.15 -25.53
N LEU A 675 -1.14 -8.08 -26.70
CA LEU A 675 -2.38 -8.84 -26.94
C LEU A 675 -2.22 -10.34 -26.67
N LYS A 676 -1.12 -10.95 -27.14
CA LYS A 676 -0.88 -12.39 -26.99
C LYS A 676 -0.51 -12.74 -25.55
N ILE A 677 0.39 -11.99 -24.94
CA ILE A 677 0.89 -12.22 -23.58
C ILE A 677 -0.22 -12.03 -22.56
N VAL A 678 -0.92 -10.89 -22.61
CA VAL A 678 -1.91 -10.53 -21.59
C VAL A 678 -3.14 -11.45 -21.63
N THR A 679 -3.59 -11.89 -22.81
CA THR A 679 -4.67 -12.89 -22.91
C THR A 679 -4.25 -14.30 -22.46
N SER A 680 -2.94 -14.56 -22.43
CA SER A 680 -2.36 -15.83 -21.98
C SER A 680 -2.05 -15.84 -20.48
N TYR A 681 -1.63 -14.70 -19.92
CA TYR A 681 -1.12 -14.61 -18.55
C TYR A 681 -2.00 -13.82 -17.60
N GLY A 682 -2.62 -12.72 -18.04
CA GLY A 682 -3.28 -11.79 -17.12
C GLY A 682 -4.55 -12.36 -16.46
N GLY A 683 -4.99 -11.71 -15.38
CA GLY A 683 -6.14 -12.00 -14.52
C GLY A 683 -5.85 -13.05 -13.43
N ALA A 684 -6.86 -13.44 -12.67
CA ALA A 684 -6.74 -14.52 -11.68
C ALA A 684 -6.56 -15.88 -12.35
N THR A 685 -5.30 -16.29 -12.48
CA THR A 685 -4.86 -17.52 -13.17
C THR A 685 -4.54 -18.69 -12.25
N MET A 686 -4.25 -18.45 -10.98
CA MET A 686 -4.02 -19.47 -9.96
C MET A 686 -5.14 -19.45 -8.91
N PRO A 687 -5.53 -20.60 -8.36
CA PRO A 687 -5.10 -21.96 -8.73
C PRO A 687 -5.56 -22.42 -10.13
N MET A 688 -6.51 -21.71 -10.75
CA MET A 688 -6.93 -21.91 -12.15
C MET A 688 -7.65 -20.67 -12.69
N ARG A 689 -7.91 -20.61 -14.00
CA ARG A 689 -8.87 -19.64 -14.59
C ARG A 689 -10.30 -20.13 -14.38
N ASP A 690 -11.22 -19.22 -14.06
CA ASP A 690 -12.64 -19.53 -13.97
C ASP A 690 -13.33 -19.44 -15.35
N GLU A 691 -14.59 -19.89 -15.44
CA GLU A 691 -15.30 -20.00 -16.73
C GLU A 691 -15.55 -18.61 -17.33
N HIS A 692 -15.84 -17.61 -16.49
CA HIS A 692 -15.94 -16.22 -16.89
C HIS A 692 -14.64 -15.73 -17.55
N HIS A 693 -13.48 -15.92 -16.90
CA HIS A 693 -12.19 -15.51 -17.45
C HIS A 693 -11.92 -16.20 -18.80
N GLN A 694 -12.07 -17.52 -18.87
CA GLN A 694 -11.85 -18.28 -20.11
C GLN A 694 -12.75 -17.76 -21.25
N ARG A 695 -14.00 -17.44 -20.95
CA ARG A 695 -14.94 -16.84 -21.90
C ARG A 695 -14.45 -15.49 -22.41
N VAL A 696 -14.10 -14.54 -21.53
CA VAL A 696 -13.72 -13.19 -21.98
C VAL A 696 -12.42 -13.19 -22.77
N VAL A 697 -11.48 -14.08 -22.46
CA VAL A 697 -10.26 -14.30 -23.27
C VAL A 697 -10.63 -14.80 -24.67
N ARG A 698 -11.47 -15.83 -24.76
CA ARG A 698 -11.98 -16.35 -26.05
C ARG A 698 -12.69 -15.26 -26.85
N GLU A 699 -13.57 -14.50 -26.21
CA GLU A 699 -14.32 -13.40 -26.84
C GLU A 699 -13.39 -12.32 -27.39
N THR A 700 -12.38 -11.93 -26.62
CA THR A 700 -11.34 -10.97 -27.01
C THR A 700 -10.57 -11.46 -28.24
N LEU A 701 -10.06 -12.69 -28.21
CA LEU A 701 -9.29 -13.26 -29.32
C LEU A 701 -10.14 -13.41 -30.58
N GLN A 702 -11.39 -13.83 -30.45
CA GLN A 702 -12.29 -14.07 -31.59
C GLN A 702 -13.05 -12.83 -32.06
N GLY A 703 -13.04 -11.72 -31.31
CA GLY A 703 -13.84 -10.55 -31.64
C GLY A 703 -15.35 -10.80 -31.48
N THR A 704 -15.74 -11.64 -30.53
CA THR A 704 -17.13 -12.08 -30.30
C THR A 704 -17.67 -11.67 -28.93
N TYR A 705 -18.91 -12.05 -28.63
CA TYR A 705 -19.57 -11.84 -27.34
C TYR A 705 -20.57 -12.98 -27.09
N THR A 706 -20.85 -13.29 -25.83
CA THR A 706 -21.84 -14.27 -25.40
C THR A 706 -23.08 -13.58 -24.85
N TYR A 707 -22.90 -12.61 -23.95
CA TYR A 707 -24.00 -11.95 -23.24
C TYR A 707 -24.32 -10.57 -23.80
N LYS A 708 -25.52 -10.10 -23.48
CA LYS A 708 -26.04 -8.79 -23.87
C LYS A 708 -26.80 -8.20 -22.69
N GLY A 709 -26.49 -6.95 -22.34
CA GLY A 709 -27.14 -6.25 -21.25
C GLY A 709 -28.66 -6.23 -21.43
N SER A 710 -29.39 -6.72 -20.44
CA SER A 710 -30.86 -6.81 -20.51
C SER A 710 -31.57 -5.45 -20.57
N LYS A 711 -30.92 -4.38 -20.10
CA LYS A 711 -31.42 -3.01 -20.10
C LYS A 711 -30.71 -2.13 -21.12
N SER A 712 -29.38 -2.20 -21.18
CA SER A 712 -28.55 -1.38 -22.06
C SER A 712 -28.58 -1.85 -23.52
N GLY A 713 -28.80 -3.15 -23.73
CA GLY A 713 -28.77 -3.80 -25.03
C GLY A 713 -27.38 -3.87 -25.67
N ILE A 714 -26.32 -3.60 -24.92
CA ILE A 714 -24.93 -3.64 -25.39
C ILE A 714 -24.48 -5.11 -25.43
N LYS A 715 -23.86 -5.53 -26.54
CA LYS A 715 -23.30 -6.87 -26.71
C LYS A 715 -21.94 -6.93 -26.02
N GLY A 716 -21.72 -7.98 -25.24
CA GLY A 716 -20.53 -8.22 -24.43
C GLY A 716 -20.63 -7.67 -23.01
N GLU A 717 -21.43 -6.63 -22.77
CA GLU A 717 -21.69 -6.09 -21.43
C GLU A 717 -22.92 -6.75 -20.80
N ILE A 718 -22.98 -6.76 -19.47
CA ILE A 718 -24.16 -7.17 -18.68
C ILE A 718 -24.64 -6.00 -17.80
N ASP A 719 -25.94 -5.94 -17.52
CA ASP A 719 -26.52 -4.95 -16.57
C ASP A 719 -26.74 -5.54 -15.17
N SER A 720 -26.70 -6.88 -15.08
CA SER A 720 -26.78 -7.65 -13.84
C SER A 720 -26.27 -9.07 -14.08
N GLU A 721 -25.89 -9.78 -13.02
CA GLU A 721 -25.47 -11.18 -13.08
C GLU A 721 -26.58 -12.05 -13.68
N ALA A 722 -27.85 -11.67 -13.51
CA ALA A 722 -28.99 -12.37 -14.08
C ALA A 722 -28.99 -12.40 -15.61
N ASP A 723 -28.19 -11.59 -16.31
CA ASP A 723 -28.02 -11.67 -17.76
C ASP A 723 -27.27 -12.95 -18.19
N ILE A 724 -26.50 -13.54 -17.28
CA ILE A 724 -25.81 -14.82 -17.44
C ILE A 724 -26.77 -15.96 -17.10
N LYS A 725 -27.19 -16.72 -18.10
CA LYS A 725 -28.25 -17.75 -17.98
C LYS A 725 -27.75 -19.15 -17.66
N GLU A 726 -26.45 -19.40 -17.85
CA GLU A 726 -25.82 -20.71 -17.70
C GLU A 726 -25.59 -21.09 -16.22
N HIS A 727 -25.75 -20.11 -15.32
CA HIS A 727 -25.47 -20.22 -13.90
C HIS A 727 -26.63 -19.73 -13.03
N THR A 728 -26.68 -20.20 -11.78
CA THR A 728 -27.71 -19.77 -10.83
C THR A 728 -27.49 -18.31 -10.46
N ASN A 729 -28.39 -17.43 -10.90
CA ASN A 729 -28.25 -15.97 -10.77
C ASN A 729 -26.90 -15.44 -11.31
N GLY A 730 -26.36 -16.07 -12.36
CA GLY A 730 -25.10 -15.67 -13.00
C GLY A 730 -23.81 -16.08 -12.29
N TRP A 731 -23.89 -16.72 -11.12
CA TRP A 731 -22.71 -17.14 -10.35
C TRP A 731 -22.28 -18.56 -10.69
N GLU A 732 -21.05 -18.69 -11.19
CA GLU A 732 -20.37 -19.97 -11.31
C GLU A 732 -20.38 -20.72 -9.97
N VAL A 733 -20.33 -22.06 -10.04
CA VAL A 733 -20.17 -22.86 -8.83
C VAL A 733 -18.71 -22.78 -8.38
N TYR A 734 -18.50 -22.30 -7.15
CA TYR A 734 -17.26 -22.42 -6.40
C TYR A 734 -17.52 -23.38 -5.26
N ALA A 735 -17.06 -24.63 -5.39
CA ALA A 735 -17.18 -25.60 -4.32
C ALA A 735 -16.37 -25.16 -3.10
N GLU A 736 -16.93 -25.31 -1.90
CA GLU A 736 -16.16 -25.15 -0.66
C GLU A 736 -15.30 -26.39 -0.46
N GLU A 737 -14.01 -26.24 -0.70
CA GLU A 737 -13.00 -27.25 -0.36
C GLU A 737 -12.19 -26.77 0.84
N LYS A 738 -11.73 -27.70 1.67
CA LYS A 738 -10.88 -27.41 2.84
C LYS A 738 -9.63 -28.25 2.81
N ARG A 739 -8.51 -27.65 3.20
CA ARG A 739 -7.27 -28.38 3.49
C ARG A 739 -7.48 -29.35 4.65
N ALA A 740 -6.74 -30.45 4.63
CA ALA A 740 -6.68 -31.36 5.75
C ALA A 740 -6.00 -30.67 6.95
N ALA A 741 -6.38 -31.03 8.18
CA ALA A 741 -5.82 -30.41 9.38
C ALA A 741 -4.32 -30.68 9.58
N ASN A 742 -3.76 -31.68 8.89
CA ASN A 742 -2.35 -32.05 8.89
C ASN A 742 -1.65 -31.67 7.57
N TRP A 743 -2.20 -30.69 6.85
CA TRP A 743 -1.62 -30.19 5.60
C TRP A 743 -0.37 -29.34 5.82
N ASP A 744 -0.38 -28.59 6.91
CA ASP A 744 0.64 -27.65 7.40
C ASP A 744 0.66 -27.85 8.92
N THR A 745 1.63 -28.60 9.41
CA THR A 745 1.66 -29.11 10.78
C THR A 745 1.97 -28.04 11.82
N ASP A 746 2.78 -27.03 11.48
CA ASP A 746 3.18 -25.94 12.38
C ASP A 746 2.49 -24.60 12.11
N GLN A 747 1.63 -24.54 11.09
CA GLN A 747 0.77 -23.41 10.72
C GLN A 747 1.56 -22.18 10.27
N ASP A 748 2.63 -22.40 9.51
CA ASP A 748 3.50 -21.36 9.00
C ASP A 748 3.20 -20.99 7.53
N GLY A 749 2.11 -21.52 6.97
CA GLY A 749 1.62 -21.23 5.64
C GLY A 749 2.25 -22.07 4.54
N MET A 750 3.27 -22.87 4.85
CA MET A 750 3.85 -23.85 3.95
C MET A 750 3.33 -25.25 4.27
N PRO A 751 3.03 -26.08 3.26
CA PRO A 751 2.63 -27.45 3.52
C PRO A 751 3.83 -28.34 3.84
N ASP A 752 3.61 -29.37 4.67
CA ASP A 752 4.66 -30.30 5.11
C ASP A 752 5.47 -30.89 3.94
N TRP A 753 4.81 -31.18 2.81
CA TRP A 753 5.48 -31.73 1.63
C TRP A 753 6.43 -30.71 0.98
N TRP A 754 6.09 -29.41 1.00
CA TRP A 754 6.93 -28.34 0.45
C TRP A 754 8.19 -28.22 1.27
N GLU A 755 8.02 -28.07 2.58
CA GLU A 755 9.12 -27.91 3.53
C GLU A 755 10.11 -29.07 3.47
N GLN A 756 9.60 -30.30 3.48
CA GLN A 756 10.43 -31.50 3.30
C GLN A 756 11.17 -31.50 1.96
N THR A 757 10.55 -30.97 0.90
CA THR A 757 11.15 -30.91 -0.45
C THR A 757 12.26 -29.86 -0.54
N VAL A 758 12.12 -28.72 0.14
CA VAL A 758 13.14 -27.66 0.18
C VAL A 758 14.17 -27.85 1.31
N GLY A 759 13.98 -28.86 2.16
CA GLY A 759 14.90 -29.17 3.27
C GLY A 759 14.64 -28.37 4.55
N SER A 760 13.46 -27.74 4.67
CA SER A 760 12.95 -27.16 5.92
C SER A 760 12.33 -28.24 6.83
N ASN A 761 11.96 -27.87 8.05
CA ASN A 761 11.38 -28.76 9.03
C ASN A 761 9.90 -28.43 9.28
N ALA A 762 9.00 -29.30 8.81
CA ALA A 762 7.54 -29.20 8.93
C ALA A 762 6.94 -29.25 10.36
N ALA A 763 7.77 -29.07 11.38
CA ALA A 763 7.33 -28.95 12.77
C ALA A 763 7.90 -27.69 13.42
N THR A 764 8.53 -26.81 12.65
CA THR A 764 9.14 -25.57 13.08
C THR A 764 8.63 -24.44 12.19
N ALA A 765 7.71 -23.63 12.71
CA ALA A 765 7.28 -22.43 12.02
C ALA A 765 8.47 -21.50 11.73
N ASN A 766 8.89 -21.47 10.47
CA ASN A 766 10.08 -20.77 10.02
C ASN A 766 9.86 -20.08 8.67
N GLN A 767 8.61 -19.75 8.38
CA GLN A 767 8.15 -18.98 7.23
C GLN A 767 8.95 -17.71 6.90
N ASN A 768 9.62 -17.10 7.90
CA ASN A 768 10.38 -15.86 7.76
C ASN A 768 11.89 -16.09 7.61
N ASP A 769 12.36 -17.34 7.67
CA ASP A 769 13.77 -17.65 7.41
C ASP A 769 14.10 -17.40 5.94
N ASP A 770 15.33 -16.95 5.69
CA ASP A 770 15.91 -16.71 4.37
C ASP A 770 17.29 -17.40 4.37
N PRO A 771 17.34 -18.73 4.17
CA PRO A 771 18.56 -19.51 4.36
C PRO A 771 19.59 -19.33 3.23
N ASP A 772 19.19 -18.86 2.05
CA ASP A 772 20.09 -18.60 0.93
C ASP A 772 20.48 -17.12 0.79
N GLY A 773 19.81 -16.22 1.52
CA GLY A 773 20.16 -14.82 1.67
C GLY A 773 19.81 -13.99 0.45
N ASP A 774 18.84 -14.42 -0.35
CA ASP A 774 18.43 -13.73 -1.58
C ASP A 774 17.37 -12.62 -1.33
N GLY A 775 16.91 -12.51 -0.09
CA GLY A 775 15.98 -11.49 0.38
C GLY A 775 14.51 -11.92 0.35
N TRP A 776 14.20 -13.12 -0.15
CA TRP A 776 12.89 -13.74 -0.04
C TRP A 776 12.89 -14.81 1.05
N THR A 777 11.78 -14.88 1.78
CA THR A 777 11.61 -15.86 2.85
C THR A 777 11.16 -17.22 2.31
N LEU A 778 11.32 -18.29 3.09
CA LEU A 778 10.85 -19.64 2.74
C LEU A 778 9.37 -19.67 2.31
N LEU A 779 8.51 -18.90 2.99
CA LEU A 779 7.11 -18.79 2.60
C LEU A 779 6.95 -18.04 1.28
N GLU A 780 7.74 -17.00 1.02
CA GLU A 780 7.69 -16.27 -0.26
C GLU A 780 8.11 -17.13 -1.45
N ASP A 781 9.08 -18.04 -1.27
CA ASP A 781 9.42 -19.04 -2.27
C ASP A 781 8.26 -19.98 -2.58
N TYR A 782 7.55 -20.42 -1.54
CA TYR A 782 6.34 -21.23 -1.71
C TYR A 782 5.24 -20.45 -2.44
N LEU A 783 5.02 -19.20 -2.06
CA LEU A 783 4.03 -18.33 -2.70
C LEU A 783 4.36 -18.06 -4.16
N GLU A 784 5.65 -17.96 -4.51
CA GLU A 784 6.13 -17.79 -5.87
C GLU A 784 5.97 -19.06 -6.71
N PHE A 785 6.27 -20.23 -6.14
CA PHE A 785 5.97 -21.53 -6.76
C PHE A 785 4.48 -21.66 -7.09
N MET A 786 3.61 -21.31 -6.13
CA MET A 786 2.15 -21.40 -6.28
C MET A 786 1.57 -20.36 -7.26
N ALA A 787 2.29 -19.27 -7.54
CA ALA A 787 1.85 -18.22 -8.48
C ALA A 787 2.01 -18.63 -9.96
N HIS A 788 2.66 -19.77 -10.22
CA HIS A 788 3.01 -20.24 -11.57
C HIS A 788 2.40 -21.61 -11.86
N PRO A 789 2.24 -21.99 -13.15
CA PRO A 789 1.90 -23.37 -13.48
C PRO A 789 3.00 -24.30 -12.95
N TYR A 790 2.64 -25.42 -12.35
CA TYR A 790 3.61 -26.33 -11.75
C TYR A 790 3.29 -27.80 -12.00
N ILE A 791 4.32 -28.63 -11.89
CA ILE A 791 4.27 -30.09 -11.98
C ILE A 791 4.85 -30.67 -10.69
N ILE A 792 4.12 -31.56 -10.03
CA ILE A 792 4.66 -32.35 -8.92
C ILE A 792 4.90 -33.77 -9.44
N VAL A 793 6.13 -34.26 -9.28
CA VAL A 793 6.56 -35.55 -9.81
C VAL A 793 7.41 -36.30 -8.78
N GLN A 794 7.23 -37.61 -8.71
CA GLN A 794 7.99 -38.47 -7.80
C GLN A 794 9.40 -38.73 -8.34
N PRO A 795 10.41 -38.90 -7.48
CA PRO A 795 11.76 -39.26 -7.92
C PRO A 795 11.75 -40.49 -8.84
N GLY A 796 12.45 -40.38 -9.98
CA GLY A 796 12.52 -41.43 -11.00
C GLY A 796 11.25 -41.65 -11.83
N GLN A 797 10.21 -40.81 -11.66
CA GLN A 797 8.95 -40.89 -12.42
C GLN A 797 8.85 -39.78 -13.48
N THR A 798 7.83 -39.89 -14.33
CA THR A 798 7.50 -38.90 -15.34
C THR A 798 6.12 -38.29 -15.06
N ALA A 799 5.97 -36.99 -15.30
CA ALA A 799 4.68 -36.29 -15.25
C ALA A 799 4.54 -35.35 -16.46
N THR A 800 3.31 -34.96 -16.77
CA THR A 800 2.99 -34.11 -17.92
C THR A 800 2.08 -32.94 -17.54
N LEU A 801 2.15 -31.86 -18.31
CA LEU A 801 1.26 -30.70 -18.25
C LEU A 801 0.98 -30.19 -19.67
N ASP A 802 -0.29 -30.02 -20.02
CA ASP A 802 -0.66 -29.30 -21.24
C ASP A 802 -0.65 -27.80 -20.97
N VAL A 803 0.29 -27.08 -21.60
CA VAL A 803 0.45 -25.64 -21.39
C VAL A 803 -0.42 -24.78 -22.31
N LYS A 804 -1.28 -25.38 -23.13
CA LYS A 804 -2.09 -24.68 -24.15
C LYS A 804 -2.84 -23.47 -23.60
N GLU A 805 -3.50 -23.61 -22.45
CA GLU A 805 -4.28 -22.52 -21.85
C GLU A 805 -3.42 -21.36 -21.35
N HIS A 806 -2.18 -21.63 -20.92
CA HIS A 806 -1.20 -20.63 -20.49
C HIS A 806 -0.58 -19.86 -21.65
N PHE A 807 -0.88 -20.25 -22.91
CA PHE A 807 -0.44 -19.57 -24.13
C PHE A 807 -1.62 -19.28 -25.09
N ALA A 808 -2.83 -19.09 -24.55
CA ALA A 808 -4.06 -18.96 -25.33
C ALA A 808 -3.98 -17.91 -26.47
N GLY A 809 -3.28 -16.80 -26.24
CA GLY A 809 -3.12 -15.71 -27.21
C GLY A 809 -2.30 -16.06 -28.46
N PHE A 810 -1.60 -17.20 -28.48
CA PHE A 810 -0.74 -17.65 -29.57
C PHE A 810 -1.43 -18.60 -30.56
N TYR A 811 -2.69 -18.97 -30.33
CA TYR A 811 -3.46 -19.89 -31.19
C TYR A 811 -4.26 -19.22 -32.30
N GLY A 812 -4.00 -17.92 -32.53
CA GLY A 812 -4.63 -17.12 -33.57
C GLY A 812 -5.84 -16.31 -33.09
N GLN A 813 -6.35 -15.47 -33.98
CA GLN A 813 -7.33 -14.42 -33.68
C GLN A 813 -8.36 -14.32 -34.80
N ASN A 814 -9.57 -13.83 -34.48
CA ASN A 814 -10.63 -13.54 -35.46
C ASN A 814 -10.92 -14.74 -36.39
N GLY A 815 -11.01 -15.95 -35.83
CA GLY A 815 -11.23 -17.20 -36.57
C GLY A 815 -10.01 -17.73 -37.32
N THR A 816 -8.89 -17.01 -37.35
CA THR A 816 -7.62 -17.54 -37.88
C THR A 816 -7.04 -18.51 -36.86
N VAL A 817 -6.72 -19.72 -37.30
CA VAL A 817 -6.06 -20.73 -36.47
C VAL A 817 -4.57 -20.70 -36.72
N VAL A 818 -3.80 -20.54 -35.64
CA VAL A 818 -2.35 -20.70 -35.64
C VAL A 818 -2.00 -21.90 -34.78
N THR A 819 -1.09 -22.74 -35.26
CA THR A 819 -0.50 -23.81 -34.45
C THR A 819 0.89 -23.35 -34.02
N PRO A 820 1.06 -22.87 -32.78
CA PRO A 820 2.37 -22.45 -32.30
C PRO A 820 3.29 -23.66 -32.10
N SER A 821 4.58 -23.39 -32.11
CA SER A 821 5.63 -24.34 -31.73
C SER A 821 6.14 -24.03 -30.32
N TYR A 822 6.62 -25.06 -29.63
CA TYR A 822 7.12 -24.95 -28.27
C TYR A 822 8.55 -25.48 -28.15
N THR A 823 9.35 -24.81 -27.33
CA THR A 823 10.64 -25.32 -26.85
C THR A 823 10.67 -25.24 -25.33
N VAL A 824 11.47 -26.10 -24.72
CA VAL A 824 11.64 -26.16 -23.26
C VAL A 824 13.12 -26.16 -22.91
N ALA A 825 13.46 -25.43 -21.86
CA ALA A 825 14.81 -25.38 -21.29
C ALA A 825 14.74 -25.41 -19.76
N THR A 826 15.74 -25.97 -19.11
CA THR A 826 15.89 -25.90 -17.65
C THR A 826 17.37 -25.77 -17.28
N ALA A 827 17.64 -25.07 -16.18
CA ALA A 827 18.95 -25.07 -15.53
C ALA A 827 19.05 -26.15 -14.43
N SER A 828 17.94 -26.81 -14.10
CA SER A 828 17.90 -27.80 -13.02
C SER A 828 18.48 -29.14 -13.47
N SER A 829 19.23 -29.78 -12.57
CA SER A 829 19.68 -31.16 -12.71
C SER A 829 18.68 -32.19 -12.15
N LEU A 830 17.58 -31.73 -11.53
CA LEU A 830 16.59 -32.59 -10.87
C LEU A 830 15.69 -33.34 -11.84
N PHE A 831 15.57 -32.88 -13.08
CA PHE A 831 14.68 -33.47 -14.08
C PHE A 831 15.12 -33.14 -15.51
N THR A 832 14.59 -33.88 -16.48
CA THR A 832 14.78 -33.60 -17.91
C THR A 832 13.43 -33.28 -18.56
N PRO A 833 13.24 -32.07 -19.10
CA PRO A 833 12.01 -31.71 -19.80
C PRO A 833 12.06 -32.10 -21.28
N SER A 834 10.90 -32.41 -21.84
CA SER A 834 10.66 -32.48 -23.29
C SER A 834 9.26 -31.93 -23.60
N VAL A 835 8.98 -31.63 -24.87
CA VAL A 835 7.69 -31.09 -25.28
C VAL A 835 7.23 -31.72 -26.59
N SER A 836 5.94 -32.05 -26.67
CA SER A 836 5.28 -32.52 -27.89
C SER A 836 3.96 -31.79 -28.07
N GLY A 837 3.84 -31.00 -29.13
CA GLY A 837 2.77 -30.01 -29.22
C GLY A 837 2.84 -29.04 -28.04
N SER A 838 1.74 -28.87 -27.31
CA SER A 838 1.67 -28.09 -26.07
C SER A 838 1.88 -28.92 -24.80
N VAL A 839 2.12 -30.23 -24.91
CA VAL A 839 2.29 -31.10 -23.74
C VAL A 839 3.76 -31.13 -23.33
N VAL A 840 4.06 -30.53 -22.18
CA VAL A 840 5.36 -30.60 -21.52
C VAL A 840 5.43 -31.90 -20.73
N THR A 841 6.52 -32.66 -20.88
CA THR A 841 6.80 -33.90 -20.16
C THR A 841 8.07 -33.74 -19.34
N VAL A 842 8.01 -34.08 -18.07
CA VAL A 842 9.12 -33.96 -17.11
C VAL A 842 9.49 -35.34 -16.61
N SER A 843 10.75 -35.74 -16.80
CA SER A 843 11.30 -36.98 -16.25
C SER A 843 12.20 -36.65 -15.06
N ALA A 844 11.75 -36.96 -13.85
CA ALA A 844 12.45 -36.67 -12.61
C ALA A 844 13.63 -37.63 -12.39
N GLN A 845 14.71 -37.09 -11.84
CA GLN A 845 15.86 -37.86 -11.36
C GLN A 845 15.58 -38.42 -9.95
N GLY A 846 16.57 -39.07 -9.34
CA GLY A 846 16.43 -39.72 -8.03
C GLY A 846 16.46 -38.81 -6.80
N THR A 847 16.68 -37.50 -6.97
CA THR A 847 16.85 -36.53 -5.86
C THR A 847 15.65 -35.59 -5.78
N GLN A 848 15.21 -35.28 -4.56
CA GLN A 848 14.14 -34.30 -4.32
C GLN A 848 14.63 -32.86 -4.49
N GLY A 849 13.69 -31.95 -4.75
CA GLY A 849 13.94 -30.51 -4.78
C GLY A 849 12.99 -29.77 -5.71
N ILE A 850 13.17 -28.46 -5.79
CA ILE A 850 12.39 -27.57 -6.64
C ILE A 850 13.26 -27.02 -7.77
N GLY A 851 12.67 -26.86 -8.95
CA GLY A 851 13.25 -26.12 -10.06
C GLY A 851 12.17 -25.66 -11.01
N TYR A 852 12.54 -25.08 -12.16
CA TYR A 852 11.57 -24.69 -13.18
C TYR A 852 12.06 -25.01 -14.60
N ILE A 853 11.09 -25.05 -15.51
CA ILE A 853 11.26 -25.14 -16.96
C ILE A 853 10.89 -23.79 -17.54
N SER A 854 11.75 -23.21 -18.36
CA SER A 854 11.37 -22.12 -19.26
C SER A 854 10.68 -22.75 -20.47
N VAL A 855 9.36 -22.56 -20.58
CA VAL A 855 8.56 -22.97 -21.72
C VAL A 855 8.43 -21.78 -22.66
N THR A 856 8.96 -21.91 -23.87
CA THR A 856 8.95 -20.86 -24.89
C THR A 856 7.97 -21.22 -25.99
N VAL A 857 7.00 -20.34 -26.23
CA VAL A 857 6.06 -20.43 -27.36
C VAL A 857 6.55 -19.57 -28.52
N ASN A 858 6.37 -20.04 -29.75
CA ASN A 858 6.64 -19.28 -30.97
C ASN A 858 5.57 -19.55 -32.03
N ASP A 859 4.89 -18.51 -32.48
CA ASP A 859 3.83 -18.56 -33.49
C ASP A 859 4.27 -18.06 -34.89
N GLY A 860 5.58 -17.87 -35.08
CA GLY A 860 6.21 -17.32 -36.28
C GLY A 860 6.31 -15.79 -36.30
N GLN A 861 5.63 -15.09 -35.38
CA GLN A 861 5.68 -13.62 -35.26
C GLN A 861 6.22 -13.17 -33.91
N THR A 862 5.75 -13.82 -32.84
CA THR A 862 6.11 -13.51 -31.45
C THR A 862 6.71 -14.74 -30.83
N GLN A 863 7.76 -14.53 -30.04
CA GLN A 863 8.31 -15.54 -29.14
C GLN A 863 8.24 -15.03 -27.71
N TRP A 864 7.76 -15.86 -26.80
CA TRP A 864 7.62 -15.50 -25.40
C TRP A 864 7.83 -16.72 -24.51
N SER A 865 8.34 -16.51 -23.30
CA SER A 865 8.66 -17.61 -22.38
C SER A 865 7.99 -17.39 -21.04
N GLN A 866 7.56 -18.49 -20.42
CA GLN A 866 7.07 -18.53 -19.04
C GLN A 866 7.75 -19.64 -18.25
N ARG A 867 7.80 -19.46 -16.94
CA ARG A 867 8.23 -20.50 -16.02
C ARG A 867 7.08 -21.48 -15.77
N VAL A 868 7.40 -22.76 -15.84
CA VAL A 868 6.60 -23.86 -15.27
C VAL A 868 7.45 -24.50 -14.18
N TYR A 869 7.02 -24.40 -12.93
CA TYR A 869 7.77 -24.98 -11.81
C TYR A 869 7.61 -26.50 -11.78
N VAL A 870 8.61 -27.16 -11.20
CA VAL A 870 8.65 -28.60 -11.01
C VAL A 870 9.11 -28.88 -9.59
N ALA A 871 8.27 -29.56 -8.83
CA ALA A 871 8.62 -30.15 -7.55
C ALA A 871 8.89 -31.65 -7.73
N VAL A 872 10.15 -32.06 -7.53
CA VAL A 872 10.49 -33.49 -7.41
C VAL A 872 10.33 -33.86 -5.94
N SER A 873 9.20 -34.49 -5.59
CA SER A 873 8.85 -34.75 -4.19
C SER A 873 8.40 -36.19 -3.97
N GLY A 874 8.81 -36.76 -2.82
CA GLY A 874 8.49 -38.13 -2.39
C GLY A 874 7.10 -38.30 -1.75
N GLN A 875 6.44 -37.20 -1.39
CA GLN A 875 5.10 -37.19 -0.80
C GLN A 875 4.10 -36.69 -1.85
N THR A 876 3.01 -37.42 -2.11
CA THR A 876 2.07 -37.10 -3.20
C THR A 876 0.83 -36.31 -2.80
N ASP A 877 0.81 -35.72 -1.62
CA ASP A 877 -0.40 -35.05 -1.11
C ASP A 877 -0.61 -33.65 -1.73
N GLY A 878 0.34 -33.18 -2.54
CA GLY A 878 0.21 -32.00 -3.40
C GLY A 878 -1.05 -32.05 -4.29
N ILE A 879 -1.70 -30.90 -4.51
CA ILE A 879 -2.91 -30.78 -5.33
C ILE A 879 -2.70 -31.39 -6.72
N ARG A 880 -3.49 -32.42 -7.04
CA ARG A 880 -3.48 -33.12 -8.33
C ARG A 880 -4.67 -32.71 -9.20
N SER A 881 -4.51 -31.67 -10.02
CA SER A 881 -4.93 -31.69 -11.44
C SER A 881 -4.89 -30.31 -12.11
N ALA A 882 -4.27 -30.23 -13.29
CA ALA A 882 -5.07 -30.21 -14.52
C ALA A 882 -4.90 -31.59 -15.18
N GLN A 883 -5.95 -32.39 -15.25
CA GLN A 883 -5.94 -33.60 -16.06
C GLN A 883 -7.13 -33.60 -17.00
N SER A 884 -6.81 -33.91 -18.25
CA SER A 884 -7.75 -34.32 -19.29
C SER A 884 -8.41 -35.66 -18.92
N GLU A 885 -9.51 -35.98 -19.60
CA GLU A 885 -10.43 -37.11 -19.34
C GLU A 885 -9.80 -38.53 -19.31
N GLU A 886 -8.51 -38.68 -19.63
CA GLU A 886 -7.82 -39.97 -19.79
C GLU A 886 -6.70 -40.21 -18.76
N SER A 887 -7.00 -40.17 -17.46
CA SER A 887 -6.02 -40.61 -16.45
C SER A 887 -5.97 -42.14 -16.33
N ALA A 888 -4.76 -42.69 -16.27
CA ALA A 888 -4.49 -44.14 -16.26
C ALA A 888 -4.81 -44.86 -14.93
N ASP A 889 -5.18 -44.11 -13.88
CA ASP A 889 -5.41 -44.65 -12.53
C ASP A 889 -6.88 -44.97 -12.21
N ILE A 890 -7.80 -44.79 -13.16
CA ILE A 890 -9.23 -45.07 -12.97
C ILE A 890 -9.49 -46.58 -13.13
N VAL A 891 -9.81 -47.27 -12.02
CA VAL A 891 -10.15 -48.70 -12.02
C VAL A 891 -11.62 -48.97 -12.35
N SER A 892 -12.53 -48.01 -12.09
CA SER A 892 -13.92 -48.15 -12.51
C SER A 892 -14.60 -46.82 -12.83
N ARG A 893 -15.54 -46.88 -13.77
CA ARG A 893 -16.41 -45.79 -14.17
C ARG A 893 -17.87 -46.23 -14.03
N GLU A 894 -18.67 -45.45 -13.33
CA GLU A 894 -20.11 -45.61 -13.25
C GLU A 894 -20.77 -44.34 -13.80
N PHE A 895 -21.82 -44.50 -14.60
CA PHE A 895 -22.52 -43.36 -15.20
C PHE A 895 -23.93 -43.25 -14.63
N PHE A 896 -24.38 -42.04 -14.40
CA PHE A 896 -25.71 -41.73 -13.90
C PHE A 896 -26.32 -40.63 -14.75
N THR A 897 -27.63 -40.66 -14.96
CA THR A 897 -28.38 -39.50 -15.44
C THR A 897 -28.36 -38.40 -14.37
N LEU A 898 -28.71 -37.16 -14.73
CA LEU A 898 -28.69 -36.01 -13.81
C LEU A 898 -29.66 -36.15 -12.62
N ASP A 899 -30.68 -37.01 -12.73
CA ASP A 899 -31.58 -37.40 -11.64
C ASP A 899 -31.05 -38.58 -10.79
N GLY A 900 -29.80 -39.00 -11.00
CA GLY A 900 -29.09 -39.96 -10.16
C GLY A 900 -29.36 -41.44 -10.50
N LYS A 901 -29.99 -41.75 -11.64
CA LYS A 901 -30.22 -43.14 -12.06
C LYS A 901 -29.00 -43.69 -12.81
N GLN A 902 -28.48 -44.82 -12.35
CA GLN A 902 -27.33 -45.46 -12.99
C GLN A 902 -27.68 -45.96 -14.41
N VAL A 903 -26.80 -45.72 -15.36
CA VAL A 903 -26.92 -46.12 -16.76
C VAL A 903 -25.65 -46.83 -17.24
N SER A 904 -25.82 -47.81 -18.13
CA SER A 904 -24.72 -48.58 -18.73
C SER A 904 -24.42 -48.20 -20.18
N GLN A 905 -25.23 -47.33 -20.78
CA GLN A 905 -25.06 -46.80 -22.13
C GLN A 905 -25.39 -45.31 -22.12
N LEU A 906 -24.60 -44.53 -22.86
CA LEU A 906 -24.72 -43.08 -22.96
C LEU A 906 -25.26 -42.74 -24.35
N ALA A 907 -26.34 -41.97 -24.42
CA ALA A 907 -26.82 -41.39 -25.66
C ALA A 907 -25.95 -40.18 -26.03
N ALA A 908 -25.69 -40.01 -27.34
CA ALA A 908 -24.95 -38.87 -27.85
C ALA A 908 -25.69 -37.55 -27.57
N HIS A 909 -24.94 -36.50 -27.27
CA HIS A 909 -25.40 -35.16 -26.90
C HIS A 909 -26.20 -35.06 -25.60
N GLU A 910 -26.15 -36.08 -24.74
CA GLU A 910 -26.75 -36.03 -23.41
C GLU A 910 -25.72 -35.87 -22.31
N VAL A 911 -26.16 -35.32 -21.18
CA VAL A 911 -25.32 -35.01 -20.04
C VAL A 911 -25.52 -36.04 -18.93
N TYR A 912 -24.40 -36.56 -18.42
CA TYR A 912 -24.36 -37.60 -17.40
C TYR A 912 -23.45 -37.18 -16.24
N LEU A 913 -23.66 -37.78 -15.08
CA LEU A 913 -22.70 -37.80 -13.99
C LEU A 913 -21.83 -39.04 -14.15
N MET A 914 -20.53 -38.87 -14.34
CA MET A 914 -19.56 -39.95 -14.31
C MET A 914 -18.91 -39.98 -12.93
N LYS A 915 -19.12 -41.07 -12.22
CA LYS A 915 -18.41 -41.40 -10.99
C LYS A 915 -17.20 -42.24 -11.35
N THR A 916 -16.02 -41.76 -11.00
CA THR A 916 -14.76 -42.49 -11.16
C THR A 916 -14.29 -43.00 -9.80
N THR A 917 -13.72 -44.20 -9.80
CA THR A 917 -13.01 -44.76 -8.65
C THR A 917 -11.60 -45.08 -9.08
N ASP A 918 -10.62 -44.54 -8.35
CA ASP A 918 -9.20 -44.80 -8.61
C ASP A 918 -8.71 -46.07 -7.90
N SER A 919 -7.48 -46.48 -8.22
CA SER A 919 -6.82 -47.67 -7.65
C SER A 919 -6.66 -47.63 -6.12
N GLN A 920 -6.87 -46.47 -5.50
CA GLN A 920 -6.80 -46.23 -4.05
C GLN A 920 -8.21 -46.19 -3.40
N GLY A 921 -9.27 -46.31 -4.19
CA GLY A 921 -10.65 -46.30 -3.72
C GLY A 921 -11.25 -44.89 -3.55
N ASN A 922 -10.57 -43.84 -3.99
CA ASN A 922 -11.11 -42.49 -3.94
C ASN A 922 -12.19 -42.33 -5.01
N ILE A 923 -13.28 -41.66 -4.65
CA ILE A 923 -14.43 -41.46 -5.51
C ILE A 923 -14.50 -40.00 -5.93
N ARG A 924 -14.55 -39.75 -7.24
CA ARG A 924 -14.81 -38.41 -7.81
C ARG A 924 -16.05 -38.47 -8.71
N THR A 925 -16.82 -37.40 -8.74
CA THR A 925 -17.98 -37.29 -9.64
C THR A 925 -17.81 -36.06 -10.52
N VAL A 926 -17.89 -36.26 -11.83
CA VAL A 926 -17.78 -35.20 -12.82
C VAL A 926 -18.97 -35.24 -13.76
N LYS A 927 -19.38 -34.07 -14.26
CA LYS A 927 -20.44 -33.95 -15.25
C LYS A 927 -19.82 -34.09 -16.64
N ILE A 928 -20.31 -35.02 -17.45
CA ILE A 928 -19.79 -35.30 -18.79
C ILE A 928 -20.88 -35.09 -19.84
N LEU A 929 -20.50 -34.57 -21.01
CA LEU A 929 -21.33 -34.56 -22.21
C LEU A 929 -20.82 -35.68 -23.13
N LYS A 930 -21.70 -36.59 -23.57
CA LYS A 930 -21.28 -37.64 -24.50
C LYS A 930 -21.27 -37.08 -25.92
N ASP A 931 -20.08 -36.92 -26.50
CA ASP A 931 -19.90 -36.64 -27.94
C ASP A 931 -20.59 -37.69 -28.82
#